data_AF-A0A8T1WKS5-F1
#
_entry.id   AF-A0A8T1WKS5-F1
#
_cell.length_a   1.000
_cell.length_b   1.000
_cell.length_c   1.000
_cell.angle_alpha   90.00
_cell.angle_beta   90.00
_cell.angle_gamma   90.00
#
_symmetry.space_group_name_H-M   'P 1'
#
loop_
_entity.id
_entity.type
_entity.pdbx_description
1 polymer ?
#
loop_
_entity_poly.entity_id
_entity_poly.type
_entity_poly.pdbx_seq_one_letter_code
_entity_poly.pdbx_strand_id
1 'polypeptide(L)'
;MVSGFISIVIAALALAQHSVANAASVVSGTPLGFAVGTTGGGNIKPVYPTTIKELATYLSDAEPRVIVLKQEFTFIDTEGSTTESGCRPTNNQQCLAKKNGFEGQDAILMDGDNAMQQTGGCDSGGTTVDVTYDNAAKTALVVAGDKTLVGEGTKGVLNGKGLLIQGSNVIVQNIHITNLNPHLVWGGDGITIRGQNGAAPNGVWIDHVKVSSVGRQMVVINFSGATGVTISNSDFDGNTKYSASCDGHHYWGFLILGKQTELSLLGNYIHHTSGRSPKIGGHDGEVSIVHAANNYFFENSGHAFDVAVNGYVLAEGNYFASVVTPNMDDPVGNFLVPAAAGDCKASIGRDCELNVLSDSGKLTEYSEDAVSKKIGLFKKEIGGYKVSAAAQILEAKGNFGVGELGDSVPQSSASSGTTPATTDSPSTGKGDETPSTTTAPIATKPTTNDSTQQSSDDDDPTQQNSPENEAPITQAPTATKTATSKAPTATKEPTTHGSGSTESLSTPEAAQTPSTSTDSSAWGKSPSAQAPTETPTAPSEGSASAELPSTQTPKATQPPTTPTQGSATAETPSTTDAPKQAMTPVPASSPTGTATVPGFASGTTGGGNIKPVYPTTIKELATYLSDAEPRVIVLKQEFTFIDTEGSTTESGCRPTNNQQCLAKKNGFEGQDAILMDGDNAMQQTGGCDSGGTTVDVTYDNAAKTALVVAGDKTLVGEGTKGVLNGKGLLIQGSNVIVQNIHITNLNPHLVWGGDGITIRGQNGAAPNGVWIDHVKVSSVGRQMVVINFSGATGVTISNSDFDGNTKYSASCDGHHYWGFLLYGKTTQVSLVNNYIHKMSGRAPKIGGDEGHNVIVHAANNNFDDITGHAFDVAPGAYVLAEGNYFSGVKTPNLNDKGNFFVPVKESNCKTAIGRACKLNVLKESGKLLGQSVRPAIVEIGKYKSEIGGYSVADATQFSSASGNFGVGKVVSTVAQAGANGGNVANSTTTQQPSTSNDDATQGTTATEAPVGTVVPYTEAPESPANEASTSSKVSDSNDSPTQSEDTLQGEIQGEARSTPKCKTRKRR
;
A
#
# COMPACT_ATOMS: atom_id res chain seq x y z
N MET A 1 33.71 -9.28 77.16
CA MET A 1 32.67 -8.32 76.73
C MET A 1 33.42 -7.06 76.28
N VAL A 2 33.23 -6.49 75.08
CA VAL A 2 32.30 -6.81 73.98
C VAL A 2 33.10 -6.89 72.67
N SER A 3 32.95 -7.96 71.90
CA SER A 3 33.59 -8.13 70.58
C SER A 3 32.81 -9.15 69.76
N GLY A 4 31.66 -8.73 69.21
CA GLY A 4 30.69 -9.64 68.59
C GLY A 4 29.53 -8.96 67.87
N PHE A 5 29.79 -7.83 67.19
CA PHE A 5 28.77 -7.13 66.39
C PHE A 5 29.26 -6.52 65.06
N ILE A 6 30.55 -6.58 64.74
CA ILE A 6 31.14 -5.95 63.53
C ILE A 6 31.71 -7.02 62.58
N SER A 7 30.87 -7.99 62.21
CA SER A 7 31.20 -8.99 61.16
C SER A 7 29.99 -9.46 60.34
N ILE A 8 28.79 -8.97 60.64
CA ILE A 8 27.54 -9.38 59.95
C ILE A 8 27.14 -8.39 58.85
N VAL A 9 27.59 -7.13 58.92
CA VAL A 9 27.17 -6.05 57.98
C VAL A 9 27.87 -6.14 56.62
N ILE A 10 29.10 -6.64 56.55
CA ILE A 10 29.89 -6.65 55.29
C ILE A 10 29.53 -7.85 54.40
N ALA A 11 29.12 -8.99 54.98
CA ALA A 11 28.70 -10.16 54.22
C ALA A 11 27.34 -10.01 53.51
N ALA A 12 26.52 -9.01 53.90
CA ALA A 12 25.19 -8.78 53.34
C ALA A 12 25.17 -7.90 52.08
N LEU A 13 26.26 -7.18 51.77
CA LEU A 13 26.32 -6.25 50.61
C LEU A 13 26.84 -6.89 49.32
N ALA A 14 27.27 -8.15 49.34
CA ALA A 14 27.88 -8.85 48.19
C ALA A 14 26.91 -9.78 47.41
N LEU A 15 25.65 -9.90 47.85
CA LEU A 15 24.66 -10.83 47.29
C LEU A 15 23.38 -10.13 46.78
N ALA A 16 23.50 -8.85 46.42
CA ALA A 16 22.45 -8.05 45.80
C ALA A 16 22.73 -7.73 44.31
N GLN A 17 23.62 -8.48 43.65
CA GLN A 17 23.66 -8.54 42.19
C GLN A 17 22.40 -9.27 41.70
N HIS A 18 21.29 -8.54 41.64
CA HIS A 18 20.15 -8.96 40.81
C HIS A 18 20.65 -9.19 39.39
N SER A 19 20.24 -10.30 38.79
CA SER A 19 20.37 -10.51 37.35
C SER A 19 19.54 -9.44 36.65
N VAL A 20 20.18 -8.34 36.26
CA VAL A 20 19.60 -7.35 35.34
C VAL A 20 19.44 -8.08 34.02
N ALA A 21 18.24 -8.61 33.78
CA ALA A 21 17.87 -9.05 32.46
C ALA A 21 17.77 -7.78 31.62
N ASN A 22 18.81 -7.48 30.84
CA ASN A 22 18.79 -6.43 29.83
C ASN A 22 17.61 -6.72 28.91
N ALA A 23 16.48 -6.07 29.19
CA ALA A 23 15.31 -6.20 28.36
C ALA A 23 15.66 -5.50 27.05
N ALA A 24 15.62 -6.27 25.96
CA ALA A 24 16.15 -5.86 24.65
C ALA A 24 15.69 -4.46 24.30
N SER A 25 16.64 -3.60 23.89
CA SER A 25 16.28 -2.26 23.47
C SER A 25 15.34 -2.32 22.27
N VAL A 26 14.50 -1.32 22.14
CA VAL A 26 13.34 -1.39 21.24
C VAL A 26 13.27 -0.23 20.27
N VAL A 27 13.96 0.84 20.63
CA VAL A 27 14.24 1.92 19.71
C VAL A 27 15.29 1.31 18.80
N SER A 28 14.90 0.96 17.59
CA SER A 28 15.81 0.29 16.66
C SER A 28 16.89 1.28 16.23
N GLY A 29 18.16 0.87 16.33
CA GLY A 29 19.31 1.74 16.09
C GLY A 29 19.63 2.70 17.24
N THR A 30 20.24 3.84 16.90
CA THR A 30 20.65 4.89 17.86
C THR A 30 20.50 6.27 17.23
N PRO A 31 20.23 7.34 18.00
CA PRO A 31 20.10 8.69 17.45
C PRO A 31 21.36 9.14 16.71
N LEU A 32 21.17 9.72 15.53
CA LEU A 32 22.24 10.19 14.64
C LEU A 32 22.30 11.72 14.61
N GLY A 33 23.27 12.27 13.86
CA GLY A 33 23.34 13.69 13.56
C GLY A 33 23.40 14.59 14.80
N PHE A 34 22.53 15.61 14.83
CA PHE A 34 22.37 16.50 15.97
C PHE A 34 21.73 15.84 17.21
N ALA A 35 20.96 14.76 17.09
CA ALA A 35 20.27 14.12 18.22
C ALA A 35 21.12 13.10 19.01
N VAL A 36 22.39 12.87 18.63
CA VAL A 36 23.32 11.92 19.27
C VAL A 36 23.35 12.10 20.79
N GLY A 37 22.91 11.08 21.52
CA GLY A 37 22.83 11.07 22.99
C GLY A 37 21.41 11.20 23.57
N THR A 38 20.39 11.38 22.73
CA THR A 38 18.97 11.28 23.14
C THR A 38 18.65 9.86 23.62
N THR A 39 17.98 9.71 24.76
CA THR A 39 17.58 8.41 25.36
C THR A 39 16.07 8.26 25.53
N GLY A 40 15.29 9.33 25.35
CA GLY A 40 13.85 9.33 25.53
C GLY A 40 13.46 8.97 26.96
N GLY A 41 12.56 8.00 27.13
CA GLY A 41 12.18 7.46 28.43
C GLY A 41 13.30 6.73 29.18
N GLY A 42 14.45 6.45 28.53
CA GLY A 42 15.51 5.66 29.12
C GLY A 42 15.06 4.24 29.44
N ASN A 43 15.60 3.67 30.53
CA ASN A 43 15.70 2.22 30.74
C ASN A 43 14.62 1.60 31.67
N ILE A 44 13.38 2.08 31.55
CA ILE A 44 12.21 1.74 32.38
C ILE A 44 11.14 0.85 31.70
N LYS A 45 10.38 0.08 32.50
CA LYS A 45 9.30 -0.80 32.02
C LYS A 45 8.28 -0.08 31.11
N PRO A 46 7.90 -0.65 29.95
CA PRO A 46 7.03 0.02 29.00
C PRO A 46 5.57 -0.04 29.45
N VAL A 47 4.81 1.00 29.08
CA VAL A 47 3.36 1.07 29.27
C VAL A 47 2.64 0.86 27.93
N TYR A 48 1.58 0.05 27.96
CA TYR A 48 0.78 -0.32 26.80
C TYR A 48 -0.61 0.31 26.95
N PRO A 49 -0.80 1.59 26.59
CA PRO A 49 -2.12 2.22 26.63
C PRO A 49 -3.15 1.41 25.82
N THR A 50 -4.37 1.35 26.33
CA THR A 50 -5.53 0.71 25.68
C THR A 50 -6.62 1.71 25.30
N THR A 51 -6.50 2.95 25.78
CA THR A 51 -7.43 4.05 25.54
C THR A 51 -6.68 5.35 25.22
N ILE A 52 -7.35 6.24 24.47
CA ILE A 52 -6.84 7.60 24.17
C ILE A 52 -6.48 8.39 25.44
N LYS A 53 -7.16 8.12 26.56
CA LYS A 53 -6.91 8.78 27.85
C LYS A 53 -5.63 8.29 28.52
N GLU A 54 -5.37 6.98 28.50
CA GLU A 54 -4.11 6.41 29.00
C GLU A 54 -2.94 6.94 28.18
N LEU A 55 -3.06 6.93 26.85
CA LEU A 55 -2.05 7.48 25.94
C LEU A 55 -1.74 8.95 26.24
N ALA A 56 -2.76 9.82 26.29
CA ALA A 56 -2.59 11.23 26.61
C ALA A 56 -2.01 11.45 28.02
N THR A 57 -2.34 10.60 28.98
CA THR A 57 -1.77 10.65 30.34
C THR A 57 -0.28 10.32 30.31
N TYR A 58 0.11 9.18 29.72
CA TYR A 58 1.51 8.77 29.66
C TYR A 58 2.39 9.73 28.85
N LEU A 59 1.87 10.36 27.80
CA LEU A 59 2.64 11.34 27.03
C LEU A 59 2.90 12.64 27.81
N SER A 60 1.93 13.08 28.60
CA SER A 60 1.97 14.39 29.28
C SER A 60 2.42 14.36 30.73
N ASP A 61 2.52 13.18 31.36
CA ASP A 61 3.00 13.06 32.74
C ASP A 61 4.50 13.38 32.91
N ALA A 62 4.90 13.66 34.15
CA ALA A 62 6.26 14.07 34.50
C ALA A 62 7.19 12.90 34.88
N GLU A 63 6.72 11.65 34.77
CA GLU A 63 7.59 10.48 34.91
C GLU A 63 8.24 10.20 33.55
N PRO A 64 9.48 9.69 33.49
CA PRO A 64 9.97 9.09 32.26
C PRO A 64 9.02 7.99 31.79
N ARG A 65 8.81 7.84 30.48
CA ARG A 65 7.95 6.78 29.91
C ARG A 65 8.53 6.18 28.64
N VAL A 66 8.43 4.86 28.50
CA VAL A 66 8.39 4.22 27.19
C VAL A 66 6.96 3.73 26.93
N ILE A 67 6.37 4.16 25.83
CA ILE A 67 4.92 4.11 25.55
C ILE A 67 4.68 3.34 24.26
N VAL A 68 3.74 2.40 24.31
CA VAL A 68 3.52 1.41 23.26
C VAL A 68 2.11 1.46 22.67
N LEU A 69 2.03 1.86 21.41
CA LEU A 69 0.83 1.82 20.58
C LEU A 69 0.69 0.46 19.86
N LYS A 70 0.13 -0.57 20.52
CA LYS A 70 -0.18 -1.88 19.87
C LYS A 70 -1.44 -1.88 19.00
N GLN A 71 -2.08 -0.74 18.84
CA GLN A 71 -3.43 -0.60 18.27
C GLN A 71 -3.67 0.84 17.80
N GLU A 72 -4.76 1.02 17.05
CA GLU A 72 -5.28 2.33 16.70
C GLU A 72 -5.78 3.13 17.90
N PHE A 73 -5.43 4.42 17.91
CA PHE A 73 -6.04 5.46 18.72
C PHE A 73 -6.77 6.44 17.80
N THR A 74 -8.02 6.12 17.46
CA THR A 74 -8.95 7.04 16.80
C THR A 74 -9.31 8.20 17.72
N PHE A 75 -9.02 9.42 17.30
CA PHE A 75 -9.46 10.66 17.95
C PHE A 75 -10.60 11.37 17.20
N ILE A 76 -10.92 10.96 15.96
CA ILE A 76 -12.09 11.47 15.21
C ILE A 76 -13.38 11.31 16.04
N ASP A 77 -14.24 12.33 15.99
CA ASP A 77 -15.48 12.54 16.76
C ASP A 77 -15.30 12.64 18.29
N THR A 78 -14.11 12.40 18.86
CA THR A 78 -13.93 12.31 20.33
C THR A 78 -14.04 13.66 21.06
N GLU A 79 -13.76 14.77 20.39
CA GLU A 79 -13.95 16.14 20.87
C GLU A 79 -15.07 16.88 20.11
N GLY A 80 -15.85 16.13 19.31
CA GLY A 80 -16.90 16.64 18.43
C GLY A 80 -16.40 17.53 17.29
N SER A 81 -17.33 18.11 16.54
CA SER A 81 -17.05 19.00 15.40
C SER A 81 -17.50 20.44 15.66
N THR A 82 -16.77 21.40 15.11
CA THR A 82 -17.22 22.81 15.00
C THR A 82 -17.61 23.13 13.57
N THR A 83 -18.55 24.06 13.37
CA THR A 83 -18.86 24.65 12.06
C THR A 83 -18.95 26.16 12.22
N GLU A 84 -18.16 26.88 11.42
CA GLU A 84 -17.98 28.34 11.53
C GLU A 84 -17.59 28.97 10.19
N SER A 85 -17.50 30.29 10.16
CA SER A 85 -17.07 31.04 8.98
C SER A 85 -15.57 30.83 8.69
N GLY A 86 -15.25 30.18 7.58
CA GLY A 86 -13.91 30.06 7.00
C GLY A 86 -13.70 30.95 5.77
N CYS A 87 -12.52 30.83 5.16
CA CYS A 87 -12.21 31.39 3.84
C CYS A 87 -12.03 30.28 2.80
N ARG A 88 -12.57 30.49 1.60
CA ARG A 88 -12.20 29.77 0.37
C ARG A 88 -11.23 30.62 -0.46
N PRO A 89 -9.91 30.36 -0.40
CA PRO A 89 -8.91 31.14 -1.12
C PRO A 89 -9.02 31.00 -2.64
N THR A 90 -8.47 31.96 -3.37
CA THR A 90 -8.55 32.08 -4.84
C THR A 90 -8.01 30.86 -5.56
N ASN A 91 -6.96 30.21 -5.03
CA ASN A 91 -6.45 28.94 -5.56
C ASN A 91 -7.48 27.81 -5.44
N ASN A 92 -8.24 27.71 -4.34
CA ASN A 92 -9.31 26.72 -4.20
C ASN A 92 -10.52 27.06 -5.09
N GLN A 93 -10.90 28.35 -5.19
CA GLN A 93 -11.93 28.79 -6.15
C GLN A 93 -11.60 28.36 -7.58
N GLN A 94 -10.35 28.56 -8.01
CA GLN A 94 -9.84 28.08 -9.30
C GLN A 94 -9.79 26.55 -9.36
N CYS A 95 -9.46 25.87 -8.27
CA CYS A 95 -9.39 24.40 -8.23
C CYS A 95 -10.74 23.73 -8.50
N LEU A 96 -11.77 24.14 -7.75
CA LEU A 96 -13.14 23.65 -7.92
C LEU A 96 -13.70 23.97 -9.33
N ALA A 97 -13.19 25.02 -9.98
CA ALA A 97 -13.51 25.33 -11.37
C ALA A 97 -12.80 24.42 -12.39
N LYS A 98 -11.57 23.95 -12.12
CA LYS A 98 -10.81 23.03 -13.00
C LYS A 98 -11.48 21.65 -13.13
N LYS A 99 -12.07 21.12 -12.04
CA LYS A 99 -12.69 19.78 -11.97
C LYS A 99 -11.76 18.64 -12.41
N ASN A 100 -10.47 18.76 -12.11
CA ASN A 100 -9.40 17.85 -12.53
C ASN A 100 -9.21 16.62 -11.60
N GLY A 101 -10.22 16.25 -10.82
CA GLY A 101 -10.16 15.14 -9.84
C GLY A 101 -9.70 15.55 -8.43
N PHE A 102 -9.00 16.68 -8.30
CA PHE A 102 -8.53 17.22 -7.03
C PHE A 102 -9.45 18.31 -6.47
N GLU A 103 -9.39 18.51 -5.16
CA GLU A 103 -10.01 19.63 -4.45
C GLU A 103 -8.89 20.49 -3.82
N GLY A 104 -9.14 21.80 -3.68
CA GLY A 104 -8.26 22.66 -2.92
C GLY A 104 -8.62 22.63 -1.44
N GLN A 105 -7.78 23.26 -0.62
CA GLN A 105 -8.07 23.45 0.80
C GLN A 105 -8.79 24.78 1.03
N ASP A 106 -9.81 24.77 1.89
CA ASP A 106 -10.31 25.99 2.52
C ASP A 106 -9.43 26.32 3.75
N ALA A 107 -9.60 27.50 4.34
CA ALA A 107 -8.86 27.93 5.52
C ALA A 107 -9.81 28.23 6.68
N ILE A 108 -9.52 27.66 7.85
CA ILE A 108 -10.14 28.11 9.11
C ILE A 108 -9.56 29.49 9.45
N LEU A 109 -10.42 30.44 9.87
CA LEU A 109 -9.96 31.77 10.24
C LEU A 109 -9.20 31.73 11.59
N MET A 110 -8.37 32.74 11.85
CA MET A 110 -7.76 32.90 13.18
C MET A 110 -8.64 33.80 14.06
N ASP A 111 -8.61 33.59 15.37
CA ASP A 111 -9.44 34.29 16.36
C ASP A 111 -9.45 35.82 16.13
N GLY A 112 -10.58 36.34 15.64
CA GLY A 112 -10.81 37.77 15.38
C GLY A 112 -10.48 38.26 13.95
N ASP A 113 -9.97 37.41 13.06
CA ASP A 113 -9.76 37.76 11.64
C ASP A 113 -11.08 37.70 10.84
N ASN A 114 -11.97 38.62 11.17
CA ASN A 114 -13.26 38.80 10.48
C ASN A 114 -13.11 39.35 9.04
N ALA A 115 -11.88 39.68 8.62
CA ALA A 115 -11.57 40.33 7.34
C ALA A 115 -10.89 39.38 6.33
N MET A 116 -10.49 38.18 6.77
CA MET A 116 -9.74 37.19 5.99
C MET A 116 -8.34 37.70 5.54
N GLN A 117 -7.71 38.58 6.31
CA GLN A 117 -6.44 39.25 5.97
C GLN A 117 -5.25 38.84 6.83
N GLN A 118 -5.45 38.01 7.85
CA GLN A 118 -4.43 37.58 8.82
C GLN A 118 -4.23 36.06 8.84
N THR A 119 -5.17 35.27 8.29
CA THR A 119 -4.98 33.82 8.17
C THR A 119 -3.80 33.50 7.25
N GLY A 120 -2.88 32.65 7.71
CA GLY A 120 -1.84 32.06 6.85
C GLY A 120 -2.42 30.95 5.99
N GLY A 121 -3.31 31.29 5.05
CA GLY A 121 -4.11 30.34 4.26
C GLY A 121 -5.17 30.96 3.36
N CYS A 122 -5.53 32.23 3.58
CA CYS A 122 -6.42 33.02 2.72
C CYS A 122 -5.66 34.16 2.01
N ASP A 123 -6.08 34.51 0.80
CA ASP A 123 -5.63 35.67 0.05
C ASP A 123 -6.74 36.73 -0.06
N SER A 124 -6.42 37.93 -0.52
CA SER A 124 -7.37 39.06 -0.61
C SER A 124 -8.48 38.89 -1.66
N GLY A 125 -8.43 37.87 -2.52
CA GLY A 125 -9.55 37.43 -3.37
C GLY A 125 -10.40 36.30 -2.77
N GLY A 126 -10.08 35.85 -1.55
CA GLY A 126 -10.79 34.79 -0.85
C GLY A 126 -12.26 35.13 -0.57
N THR A 127 -13.13 34.12 -0.68
CA THR A 127 -14.57 34.25 -0.41
C THR A 127 -14.94 33.52 0.88
N THR A 128 -15.78 34.13 1.72
CA THR A 128 -16.31 33.48 2.93
C THR A 128 -17.08 32.20 2.59
N VAL A 129 -16.88 31.14 3.38
CA VAL A 129 -17.61 29.87 3.27
C VAL A 129 -17.75 29.24 4.66
N ASP A 130 -18.83 28.50 4.92
CA ASP A 130 -18.91 27.71 6.15
C ASP A 130 -17.91 26.53 6.07
N VAL A 131 -17.07 26.39 7.09
CA VAL A 131 -16.13 25.28 7.25
C VAL A 131 -16.51 24.41 8.44
N THR A 132 -16.54 23.09 8.24
CA THR A 132 -16.76 22.10 9.31
C THR A 132 -15.48 21.33 9.55
N TYR A 133 -15.06 21.21 10.81
CA TYR A 133 -13.86 20.49 11.20
C TYR A 133 -14.04 19.69 12.49
N ASP A 134 -13.27 18.62 12.61
CA ASP A 134 -13.12 17.86 13.85
C ASP A 134 -12.24 18.64 14.84
N ASN A 135 -12.72 18.82 16.07
CA ASN A 135 -11.99 19.56 17.11
C ASN A 135 -10.73 18.84 17.58
N ALA A 136 -10.70 17.50 17.53
CA ALA A 136 -9.60 16.70 18.04
C ALA A 136 -8.29 16.92 17.26
N ALA A 137 -8.37 17.26 15.97
CA ALA A 137 -7.18 17.60 15.18
C ALA A 137 -6.62 19.00 15.48
N LYS A 138 -7.41 19.88 16.13
CA LYS A 138 -6.98 21.22 16.58
C LYS A 138 -6.17 21.16 17.88
N THR A 139 -6.31 20.09 18.66
CA THR A 139 -5.70 19.90 20.00
C THR A 139 -4.66 18.78 19.98
N ALA A 140 -3.36 19.10 19.93
CA ALA A 140 -2.31 18.07 19.87
C ALA A 140 -2.08 17.33 21.21
N LEU A 141 -1.67 16.06 21.15
CA LEU A 141 -1.15 15.31 22.30
C LEU A 141 0.14 15.95 22.80
N VAL A 142 0.14 16.46 24.03
CA VAL A 142 1.34 17.04 24.65
C VAL A 142 2.30 15.92 25.04
N VAL A 143 3.51 15.95 24.49
CA VAL A 143 4.63 15.08 24.84
C VAL A 143 5.58 15.86 25.75
N ALA A 144 5.64 15.44 27.01
CA ALA A 144 6.54 15.97 28.02
C ALA A 144 7.99 15.49 27.79
N GLY A 145 8.90 15.83 28.72
CA GLY A 145 10.29 15.37 28.64
C GLY A 145 10.45 13.90 29.03
N ASP A 146 11.58 13.32 28.64
CA ASP A 146 11.97 11.93 28.93
C ASP A 146 10.90 10.92 28.46
N LYS A 147 10.58 10.97 27.16
CA LYS A 147 9.54 10.13 26.53
C LYS A 147 10.09 9.36 25.34
N THR A 148 9.74 8.08 25.26
CA THR A 148 9.90 7.23 24.08
C THR A 148 8.50 6.80 23.64
N LEU A 149 8.02 7.30 22.49
CA LEU A 149 6.71 6.96 21.93
C LEU A 149 6.88 6.13 20.65
N VAL A 150 6.36 4.90 20.70
CA VAL A 150 6.54 3.88 19.66
C VAL A 150 5.31 2.91 19.69
N GLY A 151 5.16 1.90 18.81
CA GLY A 151 3.99 0.99 18.68
C GLY A 151 4.22 -0.55 18.66
N GLU A 152 3.68 -1.29 17.67
CA GLU A 152 4.05 -2.69 17.33
C GLU A 152 3.63 -3.07 15.87
N GLY A 153 4.59 -3.42 15.00
CA GLY A 153 4.40 -3.68 13.57
C GLY A 153 3.93 -2.44 12.79
N THR A 154 2.74 -2.52 12.19
CA THR A 154 2.04 -1.35 11.60
C THR A 154 0.82 -0.88 12.42
N LYS A 155 0.65 -1.30 13.67
CA LYS A 155 -0.65 -1.16 14.38
C LYS A 155 -0.95 0.18 15.06
N GLY A 156 0.02 1.07 15.24
CA GLY A 156 0.05 2.03 16.37
C GLY A 156 -0.58 3.41 16.15
N VAL A 157 -1.73 3.45 15.50
CA VAL A 157 -2.30 4.62 14.80
C VAL A 157 -2.54 5.88 15.66
N LEU A 158 -2.07 7.05 15.23
CA LEU A 158 -2.55 8.36 15.70
C LEU A 158 -3.50 9.01 14.67
N ASN A 159 -4.73 8.48 14.65
CA ASN A 159 -5.79 8.90 13.74
C ASN A 159 -6.50 10.15 14.28
N GLY A 160 -6.42 11.28 13.57
CA GLY A 160 -7.19 12.50 13.86
C GLY A 160 -6.66 13.38 14.98
N LYS A 161 -5.45 13.13 15.51
CA LYS A 161 -4.77 14.02 16.48
C LYS A 161 -3.25 13.98 16.31
N GLY A 162 -2.60 15.15 16.35
CA GLY A 162 -1.16 15.32 16.20
C GLY A 162 -0.37 15.29 17.51
N LEU A 163 0.95 15.46 17.41
CA LEU A 163 1.86 15.59 18.57
C LEU A 163 2.32 17.03 18.80
N LEU A 164 2.45 17.41 20.06
CA LEU A 164 3.15 18.62 20.53
C LEU A 164 4.31 18.20 21.43
N ILE A 165 5.50 18.09 20.86
CA ILE A 165 6.75 17.84 21.58
C ILE A 165 7.15 19.13 22.31
N GLN A 166 6.94 19.13 23.62
CA GLN A 166 7.13 20.28 24.51
C GLN A 166 8.33 20.10 25.46
N GLY A 167 8.74 18.85 25.72
CA GLY A 167 9.91 18.51 26.53
C GLY A 167 11.16 18.18 25.72
N SER A 168 12.30 18.21 26.41
CA SER A 168 13.60 17.70 25.95
C SER A 168 13.71 16.19 26.15
N ASN A 169 14.69 15.57 25.51
CA ASN A 169 14.96 14.13 25.55
C ASN A 169 13.73 13.29 25.15
N VAL A 170 13.36 13.36 23.87
CA VAL A 170 12.17 12.70 23.32
C VAL A 170 12.54 11.86 22.08
N ILE A 171 12.08 10.61 22.06
CA ILE A 171 12.15 9.70 20.92
C ILE A 171 10.72 9.43 20.44
N VAL A 172 10.47 9.59 19.15
CA VAL A 172 9.24 9.19 18.47
C VAL A 172 9.64 8.30 17.29
N GLN A 173 9.36 7.00 17.36
CA GLN A 173 9.81 6.06 16.30
C GLN A 173 8.67 5.19 15.74
N ASN A 174 8.71 4.90 14.44
CA ASN A 174 7.80 4.01 13.70
C ASN A 174 6.30 4.38 13.73
N ILE A 175 5.92 5.56 14.21
CA ILE A 175 4.50 5.98 14.32
C ILE A 175 3.98 6.67 13.05
N HIS A 176 2.66 6.87 12.92
CA HIS A 176 2.08 7.64 11.81
C HIS A 176 0.86 8.45 12.24
N ILE A 177 0.81 9.70 11.76
CA ILE A 177 0.02 10.81 12.32
C ILE A 177 -0.73 11.53 11.19
N THR A 178 -2.06 11.51 11.18
CA THR A 178 -2.81 11.64 9.90
C THR A 178 -4.36 11.76 10.04
N ASN A 179 -5.05 12.14 8.95
CA ASN A 179 -6.38 12.80 8.86
C ASN A 179 -6.63 13.91 9.89
N LEU A 180 -5.69 14.84 10.02
CA LEU A 180 -5.89 16.06 10.80
C LEU A 180 -6.64 17.12 9.96
N ASN A 181 -7.92 16.89 9.68
CA ASN A 181 -8.77 17.74 8.81
C ASN A 181 -8.07 18.11 7.46
N PRO A 182 -7.74 17.14 6.59
CA PRO A 182 -6.94 17.38 5.36
C PRO A 182 -7.51 18.45 4.43
N HIS A 183 -8.83 18.64 4.43
CA HIS A 183 -9.55 19.64 3.64
C HIS A 183 -9.33 21.10 4.09
N LEU A 184 -8.67 21.33 5.23
CA LEU A 184 -8.57 22.65 5.86
C LEU A 184 -7.15 23.05 6.25
N VAL A 185 -6.67 24.16 5.70
CA VAL A 185 -5.54 24.89 6.26
C VAL A 185 -5.91 25.34 7.69
N TRP A 186 -4.99 25.14 8.63
CA TRP A 186 -5.20 25.25 10.08
C TRP A 186 -6.14 24.19 10.69
N GLY A 187 -6.49 23.13 9.93
CA GLY A 187 -7.24 21.96 10.39
C GLY A 187 -6.49 21.09 11.42
N GLY A 188 -5.15 21.07 11.35
CA GLY A 188 -4.23 20.47 12.32
C GLY A 188 -2.81 20.30 11.75
N ASP A 189 -1.81 20.10 12.62
CA ASP A 189 -0.42 19.83 12.26
C ASP A 189 0.01 18.45 12.81
N GLY A 190 0.75 17.65 12.04
CA GLY A 190 1.19 16.30 12.41
C GLY A 190 2.12 16.30 13.63
N ILE A 191 3.31 16.90 13.49
CA ILE A 191 4.28 17.07 14.57
C ILE A 191 4.58 18.55 14.78
N THR A 192 4.25 19.08 15.94
CA THR A 192 4.76 20.37 16.43
C THR A 192 5.89 20.13 17.43
N ILE A 193 7.06 20.72 17.22
CA ILE A 193 8.08 20.89 18.26
C ILE A 193 8.01 22.33 18.75
N ARG A 194 7.62 22.52 20.02
CA ARG A 194 7.51 23.84 20.66
C ARG A 194 7.56 23.70 22.18
N GLY A 195 8.67 24.10 22.79
CA GLY A 195 8.84 24.02 24.23
C GLY A 195 8.08 25.08 25.01
N GLN A 196 7.82 24.78 26.29
CA GLN A 196 6.98 25.61 27.15
C GLN A 196 7.63 26.97 27.44
N ASN A 197 6.82 28.03 27.52
CA ASN A 197 7.26 29.42 27.79
C ASN A 197 8.34 29.95 26.83
N GLY A 198 8.50 29.34 25.65
CA GLY A 198 9.49 29.73 24.64
C GLY A 198 10.91 29.18 24.90
N ALA A 199 11.09 28.25 25.83
CA ALA A 199 12.32 27.46 25.94
C ALA A 199 12.42 26.47 24.77
N ALA A 200 13.60 26.33 24.16
CA ALA A 200 13.83 25.35 23.10
C ALA A 200 13.96 23.93 23.70
N PRO A 201 13.22 22.92 23.21
CA PRO A 201 13.53 21.52 23.48
C PRO A 201 14.95 21.17 23.01
N ASN A 202 15.60 20.22 23.69
CA ASN A 202 16.89 19.68 23.30
C ASN A 202 16.85 18.14 23.24
N GLY A 203 17.48 17.54 22.22
CA GLY A 203 17.50 16.08 22.07
C GLY A 203 16.14 15.53 21.68
N VAL A 204 15.80 15.64 20.39
CA VAL A 204 14.54 15.10 19.84
C VAL A 204 14.86 14.25 18.61
N TRP A 205 14.56 12.96 18.69
CA TRP A 205 14.74 12.02 17.57
C TRP A 205 13.38 11.55 17.06
N ILE A 206 13.11 11.79 15.79
CA ILE A 206 11.93 11.34 15.04
C ILE A 206 12.45 10.38 13.97
N ASP A 207 12.00 9.12 13.98
CA ASP A 207 12.59 8.07 13.15
C ASP A 207 11.56 7.07 12.62
N HIS A 208 11.66 6.64 11.36
CA HIS A 208 10.68 5.70 10.76
C HIS A 208 9.21 6.16 10.88
N VAL A 209 8.95 7.46 11.06
CA VAL A 209 7.59 8.00 11.19
C VAL A 209 7.00 8.21 9.80
N LYS A 210 5.72 7.88 9.57
CA LYS A 210 4.98 8.35 8.38
C LYS A 210 4.06 9.52 8.75
N VAL A 211 3.89 10.51 7.88
CA VAL A 211 2.91 11.60 8.06
C VAL A 211 2.17 11.81 6.75
N SER A 212 0.84 11.75 6.78
CA SER A 212 -0.01 11.92 5.59
C SER A 212 -1.32 12.63 5.94
N SER A 213 -2.06 13.10 4.93
CA SER A 213 -3.44 13.61 5.09
C SER A 213 -3.64 14.64 6.23
N VAL A 214 -2.67 15.53 6.45
CA VAL A 214 -2.77 16.61 7.45
C VAL A 214 -3.30 17.89 6.81
N GLY A 215 -4.13 18.65 7.53
CA GLY A 215 -4.66 19.92 7.02
C GLY A 215 -3.59 21.00 6.84
N ARG A 216 -2.54 20.98 7.67
CA ARG A 216 -1.41 21.90 7.57
C ARG A 216 -0.07 21.19 7.74
N GLN A 217 0.83 21.62 8.63
CA GLN A 217 2.23 21.19 8.60
C GLN A 217 2.37 19.70 8.94
N MET A 218 3.15 18.95 8.16
CA MET A 218 3.58 17.60 8.58
C MET A 218 4.53 17.72 9.78
N VAL A 219 5.48 18.66 9.71
CA VAL A 219 6.39 19.01 10.82
C VAL A 219 6.51 20.53 10.96
N VAL A 220 6.41 21.05 12.18
CA VAL A 220 6.69 22.46 12.48
C VAL A 220 7.58 22.60 13.71
N ILE A 221 8.78 23.15 13.53
CA ILE A 221 9.62 23.65 14.62
C ILE A 221 9.27 25.12 14.80
N ASN A 222 8.59 25.41 15.91
CA ASN A 222 7.92 26.68 16.16
C ASN A 222 8.85 27.69 16.89
N PHE A 223 8.37 28.90 17.18
CA PHE A 223 9.14 30.06 17.67
C PHE A 223 9.88 29.91 19.03
N SER A 224 9.86 28.73 19.65
CA SER A 224 10.82 28.39 20.72
C SER A 224 12.21 28.06 20.16
N GLY A 225 12.28 27.56 18.92
CA GLY A 225 13.42 26.76 18.48
C GLY A 225 13.41 25.35 19.08
N ALA A 226 14.35 24.53 18.61
CA ALA A 226 14.67 23.21 19.13
C ALA A 226 16.09 22.82 18.71
N THR A 227 16.93 22.39 19.65
CA THR A 227 18.34 22.03 19.40
C THR A 227 18.54 20.53 19.52
N GLY A 228 19.60 19.98 18.92
CA GLY A 228 19.81 18.53 18.95
C GLY A 228 18.66 17.72 18.34
N VAL A 229 18.09 18.18 17.22
CA VAL A 229 16.94 17.52 16.56
C VAL A 229 17.42 16.64 15.43
N THR A 230 16.84 15.45 15.26
CA THR A 230 17.06 14.63 14.07
C THR A 230 15.76 14.01 13.62
N ILE A 231 15.46 14.17 12.33
CA ILE A 231 14.35 13.53 11.63
C ILE A 231 15.00 12.59 10.62
N SER A 232 14.87 11.28 10.83
CA SER A 232 15.53 10.27 10.01
C SER A 232 14.60 9.18 9.52
N ASN A 233 14.96 8.58 8.37
CA ASN A 233 14.29 7.42 7.80
C ASN A 233 12.74 7.55 7.78
N SER A 234 12.20 8.75 7.68
CA SER A 234 10.77 9.02 7.85
C SER A 234 10.12 9.34 6.51
N ASP A 235 8.82 9.11 6.43
CA ASP A 235 8.01 9.11 5.23
C ASP A 235 6.99 10.26 5.26
N PHE A 236 7.19 11.26 4.41
CA PHE A 236 6.38 12.47 4.37
C PHE A 236 5.55 12.47 3.10
N ASP A 237 4.37 11.84 3.24
CA ASP A 237 3.47 11.45 2.17
C ASP A 237 2.46 12.56 1.87
N GLY A 238 2.77 13.32 0.83
CA GLY A 238 1.98 14.43 0.37
C GLY A 238 0.84 14.08 -0.58
N ASN A 239 0.60 12.80 -0.92
CA ASN A 239 -0.52 12.40 -1.78
C ASN A 239 -1.84 12.70 -1.05
N THR A 240 -2.54 13.74 -1.49
CA THR A 240 -3.76 14.25 -0.85
C THR A 240 -4.83 14.58 -1.88
N LYS A 241 -6.10 14.30 -1.56
CA LYS A 241 -7.24 14.82 -2.34
C LYS A 241 -7.36 16.34 -2.24
N TYR A 242 -6.84 16.92 -1.15
CA TYR A 242 -6.99 18.30 -0.73
C TYR A 242 -5.64 19.02 -0.78
N SER A 243 -5.37 19.71 -1.89
CA SER A 243 -4.04 20.27 -2.22
C SER A 243 -4.12 21.78 -2.48
N ALA A 244 -3.29 22.59 -1.81
CA ALA A 244 -3.23 24.04 -2.08
C ALA A 244 -2.73 24.36 -3.52
N SER A 245 -2.07 23.40 -4.18
CA SER A 245 -1.62 23.46 -5.57
C SER A 245 -2.65 22.93 -6.60
N CYS A 246 -3.69 22.22 -6.16
CA CYS A 246 -4.76 21.64 -7.00
C CYS A 246 -4.27 20.59 -8.02
N ASP A 247 -3.42 19.69 -7.57
CA ASP A 247 -2.67 18.69 -8.35
C ASP A 247 -2.38 17.41 -7.56
N GLY A 248 -3.01 17.25 -6.38
CA GLY A 248 -2.82 16.10 -5.51
C GLY A 248 -1.64 16.22 -4.53
N HIS A 249 -0.87 17.31 -4.58
CA HIS A 249 0.37 17.45 -3.83
C HIS A 249 0.22 18.32 -2.57
N HIS A 250 0.85 17.93 -1.46
CA HIS A 250 0.76 18.66 -0.19
C HIS A 250 1.75 19.83 -0.11
N TYR A 251 1.25 21.04 0.16
CA TYR A 251 2.09 22.25 0.20
C TYR A 251 2.78 22.49 1.55
N TRP A 252 2.31 21.83 2.61
CA TRP A 252 2.68 22.14 3.99
C TRP A 252 3.52 21.03 4.61
N GLY A 253 4.70 20.77 4.03
CA GLY A 253 5.63 19.77 4.56
C GLY A 253 6.23 20.19 5.91
N PHE A 254 7.33 20.96 5.85
CA PHE A 254 8.15 21.34 7.00
C PHE A 254 8.22 22.86 7.15
N LEU A 255 8.00 23.34 8.37
CA LEU A 255 8.11 24.76 8.71
C LEU A 255 9.06 24.96 9.89
N ILE A 256 10.28 25.44 9.60
CA ILE A 256 11.36 25.58 10.57
C ILE A 256 11.58 27.08 10.86
N LEU A 257 10.84 27.58 11.86
CA LEU A 257 10.77 28.99 12.30
C LEU A 257 11.14 29.09 13.78
N GLY A 258 12.37 28.67 14.10
CA GLY A 258 12.83 28.55 15.47
C GLY A 258 14.01 29.47 15.77
N LYS A 259 13.89 30.26 16.86
CA LYS A 259 14.93 31.17 17.39
C LYS A 259 16.35 30.63 17.34
N GLN A 260 16.53 29.39 17.76
CA GLN A 260 17.73 28.59 17.50
C GLN A 260 17.25 27.19 17.15
N THR A 261 17.58 26.73 15.94
CA THR A 261 17.27 25.37 15.47
C THR A 261 18.52 24.67 14.97
N GLU A 262 18.71 23.43 15.40
CA GLU A 262 19.80 22.54 14.98
C GLU A 262 19.19 21.19 14.61
N LEU A 263 19.09 20.93 13.30
CA LEU A 263 18.32 19.82 12.73
C LEU A 263 19.16 19.00 11.75
N SER A 264 19.22 17.69 11.94
CA SER A 264 19.61 16.74 10.90
C SER A 264 18.36 16.15 10.25
N LEU A 265 18.27 16.25 8.92
CA LEU A 265 17.21 15.65 8.11
C LEU A 265 17.90 14.56 7.26
N LEU A 266 17.79 13.30 7.69
CA LEU A 266 18.66 12.20 7.22
C LEU A 266 17.89 11.02 6.63
N GLY A 267 18.08 10.70 5.34
CA GLY A 267 17.53 9.47 4.76
C GLY A 267 16.00 9.42 4.62
N ASN A 268 15.31 10.57 4.70
CA ASN A 268 13.85 10.63 4.63
C ASN A 268 13.34 10.52 3.19
N TYR A 269 12.12 9.98 3.02
CA TYR A 269 11.35 10.08 1.79
C TYR A 269 10.38 11.24 1.94
N ILE A 270 10.45 12.22 1.04
CA ILE A 270 9.62 13.43 1.06
C ILE A 270 8.99 13.54 -0.32
N HIS A 271 7.72 13.16 -0.43
CA HIS A 271 7.13 12.88 -1.74
C HIS A 271 5.73 13.45 -1.94
N HIS A 272 5.37 13.69 -3.21
CA HIS A 272 4.08 14.25 -3.60
C HIS A 272 3.79 15.59 -2.89
N THR A 273 4.79 16.46 -2.75
CA THR A 273 4.66 17.78 -2.12
C THR A 273 4.72 18.92 -3.14
N SER A 274 4.21 20.10 -2.82
CA SER A 274 4.22 21.25 -3.74
C SER A 274 4.90 22.50 -3.17
N GLY A 275 5.36 22.42 -1.92
CA GLY A 275 6.07 23.50 -1.26
C GLY A 275 6.71 23.07 0.05
N ARG A 276 7.45 24.00 0.67
CA ARG A 276 7.95 23.92 2.05
C ARG A 276 8.57 22.56 2.41
N SER A 277 9.40 22.02 1.54
CA SER A 277 9.97 20.68 1.68
C SER A 277 11.50 20.72 1.68
N PRO A 278 12.16 21.36 2.68
CA PRO A 278 11.61 22.13 3.82
C PRO A 278 11.59 23.66 3.63
N LYS A 279 10.76 24.40 4.39
CA LYS A 279 10.97 25.85 4.62
C LYS A 279 11.79 26.10 5.88
N ILE A 280 12.84 26.93 5.78
CA ILE A 280 13.83 27.19 6.82
C ILE A 280 14.10 28.70 6.96
N GLY A 281 13.98 29.24 8.17
CA GLY A 281 14.26 30.65 8.46
C GLY A 281 13.19 31.61 7.94
N GLY A 282 13.54 32.90 7.84
CA GLY A 282 12.63 33.97 7.40
C GLY A 282 12.22 34.99 8.47
N HIS A 283 12.83 34.96 9.65
CA HIS A 283 12.60 35.93 10.74
C HIS A 283 13.92 36.51 11.28
N ASP A 284 13.87 37.79 11.67
CA ASP A 284 15.03 38.51 12.20
C ASP A 284 15.40 38.02 13.61
N GLY A 285 16.67 37.70 13.81
CA GLY A 285 17.20 37.24 15.10
C GLY A 285 16.91 35.77 15.42
N GLU A 286 16.17 35.05 14.57
CA GLU A 286 16.06 33.59 14.61
C GLU A 286 17.18 32.97 13.75
N VAL A 287 17.65 31.76 14.09
CA VAL A 287 18.72 31.06 13.39
C VAL A 287 18.34 29.59 13.24
N SER A 288 18.34 29.07 12.02
CA SER A 288 18.09 27.65 11.77
C SER A 288 19.22 27.01 10.96
N ILE A 289 19.80 25.96 11.51
CA ILE A 289 20.93 25.22 10.96
C ILE A 289 20.44 23.82 10.59
N VAL A 290 20.52 23.46 9.31
CA VAL A 290 19.99 22.18 8.81
C VAL A 290 21.06 21.42 8.04
N HIS A 291 21.27 20.16 8.43
CA HIS A 291 22.03 19.18 7.66
C HIS A 291 21.05 18.25 6.97
N ALA A 292 20.83 18.47 5.67
CA ALA A 292 19.99 17.60 4.84
C ALA A 292 20.90 16.61 4.10
N ALA A 293 20.85 15.33 4.47
CA ALA A 293 21.68 14.32 3.82
C ALA A 293 20.93 13.03 3.49
N ASN A 294 21.24 12.46 2.31
CA ASN A 294 20.66 11.21 1.81
C ASN A 294 19.12 11.13 1.74
N ASN A 295 18.41 12.27 1.81
CA ASN A 295 16.97 12.28 1.61
C ASN A 295 16.63 12.03 0.12
N TYR A 296 15.47 11.42 -0.11
CA TYR A 296 14.89 11.24 -1.43
C TYR A 296 13.66 12.15 -1.59
N PHE A 297 13.80 13.18 -2.41
CA PHE A 297 12.73 14.09 -2.80
C PHE A 297 12.12 13.62 -4.12
N PHE A 298 10.83 13.28 -4.13
CA PHE A 298 10.19 12.60 -5.28
C PHE A 298 8.80 13.15 -5.60
N GLU A 299 8.52 13.44 -6.87
CA GLU A 299 7.27 14.08 -7.32
C GLU A 299 6.98 15.35 -6.51
N ASN A 300 7.64 16.45 -6.87
CA ASN A 300 7.33 17.75 -6.29
C ASN A 300 6.99 18.75 -7.41
N SER A 301 5.71 19.09 -7.49
CA SER A 301 5.11 19.90 -8.55
C SER A 301 5.41 21.40 -8.46
N GLY A 302 6.04 21.85 -7.38
CA GLY A 302 6.27 23.26 -7.06
C GLY A 302 7.70 23.53 -6.64
N HIS A 303 7.95 23.59 -5.33
CA HIS A 303 9.30 23.72 -4.78
C HIS A 303 9.57 22.81 -3.57
N ALA A 304 10.84 22.42 -3.41
CA ALA A 304 11.34 21.72 -2.23
C ALA A 304 11.90 22.72 -1.19
N PHE A 305 13.18 23.08 -1.28
CA PHE A 305 13.83 23.95 -0.29
C PHE A 305 13.40 25.43 -0.43
N ASP A 306 12.91 26.00 0.66
CA ASP A 306 12.63 27.43 0.82
C ASP A 306 13.53 27.94 1.98
N VAL A 307 14.77 28.30 1.64
CA VAL A 307 15.81 28.75 2.59
C VAL A 307 15.84 30.28 2.60
N ALA A 308 15.15 30.87 3.57
CA ALA A 308 15.09 32.31 3.74
C ALA A 308 16.17 32.83 4.70
N VAL A 309 16.15 34.14 4.99
CA VAL A 309 17.12 34.80 5.88
C VAL A 309 17.33 34.05 7.21
N ASN A 310 18.60 33.95 7.61
CA ASN A 310 19.09 33.19 8.76
C ASN A 310 18.86 31.66 8.75
N GLY A 311 18.38 31.10 7.64
CA GLY A 311 18.58 29.69 7.31
C GLY A 311 20.03 29.43 6.88
N TYR A 312 20.64 28.37 7.41
CA TYR A 312 21.98 27.87 7.08
C TYR A 312 21.89 26.37 6.80
N VAL A 313 22.05 25.97 5.54
CA VAL A 313 21.73 24.60 5.11
C VAL A 313 22.91 23.98 4.36
N LEU A 314 23.28 22.76 4.75
CA LEU A 314 24.10 21.87 3.94
C LEU A 314 23.19 20.81 3.32
N ALA A 315 23.14 20.73 1.99
CA ALA A 315 22.55 19.59 1.28
C ALA A 315 23.66 18.75 0.64
N GLU A 316 23.86 17.51 1.08
CA GLU A 316 24.83 16.57 0.51
C GLU A 316 24.25 15.16 0.32
N GLY A 317 24.62 14.47 -0.76
CA GLY A 317 24.18 13.10 -1.02
C GLY A 317 22.65 12.90 -1.16
N ASN A 318 21.84 13.96 -1.30
CA ASN A 318 20.39 13.84 -1.52
C ASN A 318 20.08 13.50 -2.98
N TYR A 319 18.95 12.82 -3.20
CA TYR A 319 18.45 12.51 -4.54
C TYR A 319 17.15 13.28 -4.80
N PHE A 320 17.07 13.99 -5.92
CA PHE A 320 15.87 14.69 -6.39
C PHE A 320 15.36 14.04 -7.67
N ALA A 321 14.09 13.64 -7.71
CA ALA A 321 13.41 13.05 -8.86
C ALA A 321 12.05 13.73 -9.08
N SER A 322 11.77 14.19 -10.30
CA SER A 322 10.52 14.92 -10.62
C SER A 322 10.29 16.16 -9.72
N VAL A 323 11.35 16.84 -9.28
CA VAL A 323 11.28 18.03 -8.40
C VAL A 323 11.41 19.29 -9.25
N VAL A 324 10.29 19.98 -9.50
CA VAL A 324 10.23 21.15 -10.39
C VAL A 324 11.20 22.26 -9.97
N THR A 325 11.26 22.58 -8.67
CA THR A 325 12.17 23.59 -8.11
C THR A 325 12.89 23.05 -6.87
N PRO A 326 14.08 22.44 -6.99
CA PRO A 326 14.79 21.85 -5.85
C PRO A 326 15.11 22.85 -4.73
N ASN A 327 15.39 24.10 -5.07
CA ASN A 327 15.33 25.21 -4.12
C ASN A 327 14.85 26.51 -4.79
N MET A 328 14.16 27.33 -4.01
CA MET A 328 13.77 28.69 -4.40
C MET A 328 15.00 29.57 -4.65
N ASP A 329 14.84 30.55 -5.56
CA ASP A 329 15.82 31.60 -5.81
C ASP A 329 15.68 32.71 -4.74
N ASP A 330 16.11 32.41 -3.52
CA ASP A 330 16.19 33.36 -2.41
C ASP A 330 17.66 33.57 -1.97
N PRO A 331 18.35 34.57 -2.54
CA PRO A 331 19.74 34.86 -2.22
C PRO A 331 19.96 35.55 -0.85
N VAL A 332 18.92 35.77 -0.02
CA VAL A 332 19.12 36.14 1.40
C VAL A 332 19.24 34.92 2.33
N GLY A 333 18.98 33.72 1.81
CA GLY A 333 19.32 32.45 2.45
C GLY A 333 20.82 32.13 2.45
N ASN A 334 21.19 31.05 3.15
CA ASN A 334 22.54 30.49 3.11
C ASN A 334 22.42 28.98 2.86
N PHE A 335 22.83 28.52 1.69
CA PHE A 335 22.68 27.15 1.22
C PHE A 335 23.95 26.66 0.51
N LEU A 336 24.60 25.64 1.07
CA LEU A 336 25.79 25.01 0.47
C LEU A 336 25.37 23.71 -0.22
N VAL A 337 25.68 23.64 -1.50
CA VAL A 337 25.43 22.51 -2.39
C VAL A 337 26.81 22.08 -2.93
N PRO A 338 27.41 20.98 -2.42
CA PRO A 338 28.77 20.61 -2.80
C PRO A 338 28.89 20.38 -4.32
N ALA A 339 29.87 21.05 -4.93
CA ALA A 339 30.22 20.89 -6.34
C ALA A 339 31.36 19.88 -6.52
N ALA A 340 32.21 19.72 -5.50
CA ALA A 340 33.22 18.69 -5.40
C ALA A 340 33.24 18.08 -3.98
N ALA A 341 33.69 16.82 -3.88
CA ALA A 341 33.75 16.13 -2.60
C ALA A 341 34.64 16.84 -1.55
N GLY A 342 35.65 17.60 -2.00
CA GLY A 342 36.58 18.30 -1.11
C GLY A 342 36.01 19.52 -0.37
N ASP A 343 34.87 20.07 -0.80
CA ASP A 343 34.35 21.37 -0.34
C ASP A 343 34.07 21.38 1.17
N CYS A 344 33.61 20.25 1.69
CA CYS A 344 33.27 20.06 3.10
C CYS A 344 34.45 19.69 4.02
N LYS A 345 35.62 19.38 3.45
CA LYS A 345 36.77 18.85 4.20
C LYS A 345 37.29 19.84 5.25
N ALA A 346 37.24 21.14 4.95
CA ALA A 346 37.63 22.20 5.88
C ALA A 346 36.54 22.51 6.91
N SER A 347 35.26 22.51 6.50
CA SER A 347 34.13 22.85 7.37
C SER A 347 33.83 21.73 8.37
N ILE A 348 33.49 20.52 7.91
CA ILE A 348 33.03 19.40 8.77
C ILE A 348 34.05 18.28 8.96
N GLY A 349 35.23 18.35 8.32
CA GLY A 349 36.36 17.44 8.59
C GLY A 349 36.36 16.13 7.79
N ARG A 350 35.36 15.91 6.94
CA ARG A 350 35.31 14.84 5.94
C ARG A 350 34.92 15.41 4.58
N ASP A 351 35.11 14.61 3.54
CA ASP A 351 34.58 14.94 2.21
C ASP A 351 33.04 14.85 2.21
N CYS A 352 32.41 15.62 1.33
CA CYS A 352 30.96 15.62 1.08
C CYS A 352 30.59 14.66 -0.05
N GLU A 353 29.35 14.19 -0.02
CA GLU A 353 28.75 13.44 -1.12
C GLU A 353 27.94 14.39 -2.02
N LEU A 354 27.99 14.18 -3.34
CA LEU A 354 27.28 15.04 -4.29
C LEU A 354 25.78 14.70 -4.32
N ASN A 355 24.93 15.71 -4.45
CA ASN A 355 23.51 15.50 -4.71
C ASN A 355 23.29 15.05 -6.16
N VAL A 356 22.26 14.23 -6.41
CA VAL A 356 21.86 13.80 -7.76
C VAL A 356 20.47 14.34 -8.08
N LEU A 357 20.30 14.77 -9.33
CA LEU A 357 19.06 15.30 -9.87
C LEU A 357 18.67 14.50 -11.12
N SER A 358 17.45 13.98 -11.14
CA SER A 358 16.79 13.39 -12.31
C SER A 358 15.50 14.17 -12.57
N ASP A 359 15.29 14.59 -13.82
CA ASP A 359 14.00 15.16 -14.27
C ASP A 359 13.49 16.31 -13.38
N SER A 360 14.45 17.08 -12.84
CA SER A 360 14.26 18.10 -11.80
C SER A 360 14.89 19.44 -12.22
N GLY A 361 14.46 20.53 -11.59
CA GLY A 361 15.04 21.86 -11.80
C GLY A 361 16.50 21.99 -11.32
N LYS A 362 17.06 23.20 -11.36
CA LYS A 362 18.43 23.45 -10.85
C LYS A 362 18.43 23.56 -9.33
N LEU A 363 19.35 22.84 -8.67
CA LEU A 363 19.78 23.11 -7.29
C LEU A 363 20.88 24.19 -7.33
N THR A 364 20.77 25.23 -6.50
CA THR A 364 21.61 26.44 -6.54
C THR A 364 22.09 26.83 -5.14
N GLU A 365 23.39 27.08 -5.02
CA GLU A 365 24.05 27.53 -3.80
C GLU A 365 23.89 29.04 -3.55
N TYR A 366 23.91 29.44 -2.27
CA TYR A 366 23.95 30.84 -1.82
C TYR A 366 24.82 30.95 -0.56
N SER A 367 25.74 31.92 -0.52
CA SER A 367 26.49 32.28 0.69
C SER A 367 27.27 31.11 1.35
N GLU A 368 27.91 30.26 0.55
CA GLU A 368 28.61 29.03 0.99
C GLU A 368 29.61 29.26 2.13
N ASP A 369 30.36 30.36 2.10
CA ASP A 369 31.30 30.77 3.17
C ASP A 369 30.59 30.94 4.52
N ALA A 370 29.38 31.52 4.51
CA ALA A 370 28.57 31.73 5.70
C ALA A 370 28.02 30.40 6.23
N VAL A 371 27.59 29.49 5.34
CA VAL A 371 27.21 28.11 5.70
C VAL A 371 28.41 27.36 6.28
N SER A 372 29.54 27.29 5.57
CA SER A 372 30.77 26.62 5.97
C SER A 372 31.26 27.06 7.35
N LYS A 373 31.21 28.37 7.62
CA LYS A 373 31.54 28.95 8.92
C LYS A 373 30.53 28.56 10.02
N LYS A 374 29.24 28.40 9.69
CA LYS A 374 28.18 28.01 10.63
C LYS A 374 28.20 26.51 10.94
N ILE A 375 28.21 25.65 9.92
CA ILE A 375 28.28 24.18 10.07
C ILE A 375 29.62 23.73 10.65
N GLY A 376 30.70 24.51 10.41
CA GLY A 376 32.01 24.25 10.98
C GLY A 376 32.11 24.39 12.51
N LEU A 377 31.05 24.83 13.18
CA LEU A 377 30.89 24.77 14.64
C LEU A 377 30.42 23.38 15.12
N PHE A 378 29.81 22.58 14.23
CA PHE A 378 29.09 21.33 14.52
C PHE A 378 29.74 20.13 13.80
N LYS A 379 31.08 20.10 13.78
CA LYS A 379 31.86 19.11 13.01
C LYS A 379 31.61 17.67 13.46
N LYS A 380 31.27 17.45 14.73
CA LYS A 380 31.01 16.11 15.27
C LYS A 380 29.62 15.63 14.88
N GLU A 381 28.65 16.52 14.90
CA GLU A 381 27.23 16.26 14.66
C GLU A 381 26.98 16.04 13.16
N ILE A 382 27.55 16.90 12.31
CA ILE A 382 27.39 16.85 10.85
C ILE A 382 28.45 15.95 10.19
N GLY A 383 29.71 16.08 10.60
CA GLY A 383 30.82 15.28 10.06
C GLY A 383 30.85 13.84 10.58
N GLY A 384 30.27 13.57 11.75
CA GLY A 384 30.16 12.22 12.32
C GLY A 384 29.07 11.35 11.68
N TYR A 385 28.08 11.94 11.01
CA TYR A 385 27.16 11.18 10.16
C TYR A 385 27.86 10.76 8.86
N LYS A 386 27.81 9.47 8.55
CA LYS A 386 28.36 8.88 7.33
C LYS A 386 27.34 8.98 6.20
N VAL A 387 27.42 10.08 5.47
CA VAL A 387 26.70 10.25 4.20
C VAL A 387 27.22 9.24 3.18
N SER A 388 26.32 8.73 2.33
CA SER A 388 26.63 7.87 1.18
C SER A 388 26.38 8.62 -0.13
N ALA A 389 26.90 8.11 -1.25
CA ALA A 389 26.54 8.64 -2.57
C ALA A 389 25.01 8.63 -2.77
N ALA A 390 24.48 9.68 -3.40
CA ALA A 390 23.03 9.84 -3.59
C ALA A 390 22.41 8.68 -4.38
N ALA A 391 21.27 8.17 -3.91
CA ALA A 391 20.58 7.04 -4.51
C ALA A 391 19.06 7.21 -4.46
N GLN A 392 18.35 6.69 -5.47
CA GLN A 392 16.91 6.50 -5.39
C GLN A 392 16.60 5.45 -4.30
N ILE A 393 15.61 5.72 -3.46
CA ILE A 393 15.16 4.78 -2.44
C ILE A 393 13.81 4.22 -2.88
N LEU A 394 13.74 2.90 -3.10
CA LEU A 394 12.49 2.22 -3.42
C LEU A 394 11.66 2.05 -2.16
N GLU A 395 10.43 2.58 -2.18
CA GLU A 395 9.42 2.50 -1.12
C GLU A 395 9.18 1.06 -0.63
N ALA A 396 9.25 0.10 -1.55
CA ALA A 396 9.14 -1.34 -1.32
C ALA A 396 10.18 -1.96 -0.34
N LYS A 397 11.19 -1.22 0.14
CA LYS A 397 12.28 -1.77 0.96
C LYS A 397 12.07 -1.75 2.47
N GLY A 398 11.08 -1.03 2.99
CA GLY A 398 10.97 -0.78 4.44
C GLY A 398 12.17 0.00 5.00
N ASN A 399 12.84 0.78 4.15
CA ASN A 399 14.00 1.62 4.49
C ASN A 399 13.61 2.92 5.22
N PHE A 400 12.32 3.25 5.21
CA PHE A 400 11.78 4.47 5.77
C PHE A 400 10.30 4.28 6.12
N GLY A 401 9.77 5.20 6.92
CA GLY A 401 8.41 5.11 7.40
C GLY A 401 8.20 3.84 8.22
N VAL A 402 6.96 3.36 8.23
CA VAL A 402 6.45 2.47 9.25
C VAL A 402 6.58 0.98 8.90
N GLY A 403 7.19 0.18 9.80
CA GLY A 403 7.29 -1.28 9.58
C GLY A 403 7.89 -2.11 10.71
N GLU A 404 8.30 -3.34 10.37
CA GLU A 404 8.93 -4.30 11.28
C GLU A 404 10.44 -4.01 11.43
N LEU A 405 10.80 -3.09 12.34
CA LEU A 405 12.19 -2.66 12.57
C LEU A 405 12.99 -3.71 13.36
N GLY A 406 13.40 -4.80 12.70
CA GLY A 406 14.12 -5.91 13.33
C GLY A 406 15.55 -5.59 13.83
N ASP A 407 16.05 -6.43 14.74
CA ASP A 407 17.38 -6.34 15.36
C ASP A 407 18.55 -6.65 14.41
N SER A 408 18.75 -5.87 13.33
CA SER A 408 20.08 -5.54 12.77
C SER A 408 20.03 -4.74 11.45
N VAL A 409 20.36 -3.45 11.53
CA VAL A 409 20.99 -2.72 10.41
C VAL A 409 22.51 -2.84 10.58
N PRO A 410 23.30 -3.20 9.53
CA PRO A 410 24.74 -3.42 9.67
C PRO A 410 25.53 -2.11 9.78
N GLN A 411 25.56 -1.54 11.00
CA GLN A 411 26.39 -0.39 11.34
C GLN A 411 27.88 -0.77 11.31
N SER A 412 28.61 -0.29 10.30
CA SER A 412 30.04 -0.61 10.12
C SER A 412 30.87 -0.09 11.30
N SER A 413 31.48 -0.99 12.07
CA SER A 413 32.14 -0.68 13.34
C SER A 413 33.42 0.14 13.18
N ALA A 414 33.44 1.32 13.81
CA ALA A 414 34.64 2.16 13.89
C ALA A 414 35.50 1.74 15.09
N SER A 415 36.66 1.13 14.83
CA SER A 415 37.64 0.81 15.87
C SER A 415 38.61 1.98 16.07
N SER A 416 38.48 2.72 17.18
CA SER A 416 39.37 3.83 17.53
C SER A 416 40.60 3.32 18.31
N GLY A 417 41.65 2.91 17.59
CA GLY A 417 42.91 2.42 18.18
C GLY A 417 44.07 3.42 18.07
N THR A 418 44.15 4.41 18.97
CA THR A 418 45.23 5.42 18.98
C THR A 418 46.48 4.91 19.70
N THR A 419 47.65 4.89 19.04
CA THR A 419 49.00 4.91 19.64
C THR A 419 50.02 5.46 18.63
N PRO A 420 51.21 5.97 19.04
CA PRO A 420 51.84 7.11 18.35
C PRO A 420 52.95 6.74 17.36
N ALA A 421 53.32 7.72 16.53
CA ALA A 421 54.41 7.60 15.56
C ALA A 421 55.80 7.84 16.17
N THR A 422 56.76 6.99 15.84
CA THR A 422 58.21 7.30 15.87
C THR A 422 58.99 6.47 14.85
N THR A 423 59.60 7.18 13.90
CA THR A 423 60.94 6.98 13.31
C THR A 423 61.40 5.67 12.62
N ASP A 424 62.20 5.91 11.57
CA ASP A 424 63.29 5.10 10.99
C ASP A 424 63.01 4.00 9.94
N SER A 425 63.53 4.26 8.73
CA SER A 425 63.99 3.26 7.75
C SER A 425 65.52 3.16 7.83
N PRO A 426 66.13 2.03 7.41
CA PRO A 426 67.02 2.17 6.24
C PRO A 426 67.15 0.93 5.30
N SER A 427 66.90 1.17 4.00
CA SER A 427 67.80 0.94 2.84
C SER A 427 68.38 -0.46 2.44
N THR A 428 68.65 -0.60 1.13
CA THR A 428 69.43 -1.65 0.38
C THR A 428 68.80 -3.06 0.23
N GLY A 429 69.00 -3.86 -0.85
CA GLY A 429 69.65 -3.67 -2.18
C GLY A 429 70.63 -4.83 -2.56
N LYS A 430 70.86 -5.27 -3.82
CA LYS A 430 70.24 -5.06 -5.16
C LYS A 430 70.80 -6.10 -6.20
N GLY A 431 69.99 -6.58 -7.17
CA GLY A 431 70.38 -7.36 -8.38
C GLY A 431 69.11 -7.82 -9.15
N ASP A 432 68.91 -7.64 -10.47
CA ASP A 432 69.59 -8.17 -11.68
C ASP A 432 69.19 -9.63 -12.02
N GLU A 433 68.88 -10.06 -13.27
CA GLU A 433 69.11 -9.51 -14.63
C GLU A 433 67.83 -9.48 -15.55
N THR A 434 67.99 -9.06 -16.83
CA THR A 434 66.98 -9.02 -17.95
C THR A 434 67.46 -9.92 -19.13
N PRO A 435 66.92 -9.98 -20.40
CA PRO A 435 66.09 -9.07 -21.25
C PRO A 435 64.70 -9.64 -21.69
N SER A 436 63.65 -8.83 -21.95
CA SER A 436 63.26 -8.04 -23.17
C SER A 436 62.66 -8.89 -24.32
N THR A 437 61.67 -8.50 -25.15
CA THR A 437 61.18 -7.20 -25.70
C THR A 437 59.62 -7.09 -25.78
N THR A 438 58.91 -5.96 -25.58
CA THR A 438 58.63 -4.77 -26.47
C THR A 438 57.97 -5.08 -27.85
N THR A 439 56.97 -4.38 -28.43
CA THR A 439 56.19 -3.12 -28.14
C THR A 439 54.81 -3.09 -28.87
N ALA A 440 53.93 -2.10 -28.59
CA ALA A 440 52.75 -1.67 -29.42
C ALA A 440 53.11 -0.40 -30.29
N PRO A 441 52.22 0.44 -30.90
CA PRO A 441 50.73 0.48 -31.01
C PRO A 441 50.16 0.96 -32.41
N ILE A 442 48.89 1.47 -32.48
CA ILE A 442 48.28 2.47 -33.42
C ILE A 442 47.13 2.04 -34.40
N ALA A 443 45.90 2.47 -34.05
CA ALA A 443 44.79 3.13 -34.80
C ALA A 443 44.22 2.74 -36.21
N THR A 444 42.93 3.13 -36.37
CA THR A 444 42.14 3.60 -37.56
C THR A 444 41.09 2.68 -38.25
N LYS A 445 39.91 3.26 -38.54
CA LYS A 445 38.74 2.77 -39.32
C LYS A 445 39.03 2.84 -40.86
N PRO A 446 38.26 2.21 -41.80
CA PRO A 446 36.88 2.63 -42.11
C PRO A 446 35.87 1.57 -42.70
N THR A 447 34.59 1.97 -42.71
CA THR A 447 33.44 1.65 -43.62
C THR A 447 33.28 0.34 -44.42
N THR A 448 32.14 -0.33 -44.16
CA THR A 448 31.02 -0.74 -45.06
C THR A 448 31.20 -0.86 -46.59
N ASN A 449 30.58 -1.91 -47.16
CA ASN A 449 29.60 -1.90 -48.30
C ASN A 449 29.29 -3.36 -48.72
N ASP A 450 28.20 -3.74 -49.43
CA ASP A 450 26.85 -3.20 -49.67
C ASP A 450 26.02 -4.29 -50.44
N SER A 451 24.79 -3.99 -50.87
CA SER A 451 23.78 -4.79 -51.60
C SER A 451 23.01 -5.82 -50.76
N THR A 452 21.67 -5.85 -50.62
CA THR A 452 20.44 -5.24 -51.23
C THR A 452 19.58 -6.19 -52.07
N GLN A 453 18.26 -6.04 -51.88
CA GLN A 453 17.14 -6.58 -52.68
C GLN A 453 16.92 -8.11 -52.73
N GLN A 454 15.75 -8.64 -53.10
CA GLN A 454 14.33 -8.21 -52.96
C GLN A 454 13.45 -9.30 -53.61
N SER A 455 12.27 -9.63 -53.04
CA SER A 455 11.22 -10.49 -53.66
C SER A 455 11.67 -11.94 -53.98
N SER A 456 10.81 -12.92 -54.27
CA SER A 456 9.34 -13.10 -54.08
C SER A 456 9.03 -14.59 -54.23
N ASP A 457 8.05 -15.07 -53.46
CA ASP A 457 6.87 -15.89 -53.86
C ASP A 457 6.97 -17.11 -54.83
N ASP A 458 6.02 -18.02 -54.61
CA ASP A 458 5.43 -19.04 -55.51
C ASP A 458 6.10 -20.42 -55.78
N ASP A 459 5.38 -21.43 -55.25
CA ASP A 459 4.96 -22.72 -55.84
C ASP A 459 5.88 -23.96 -56.12
N ASP A 460 5.44 -25.05 -55.46
CA ASP A 460 5.32 -26.48 -55.84
C ASP A 460 5.32 -26.76 -57.38
N PRO A 461 5.83 -27.91 -57.91
CA PRO A 461 5.08 -29.18 -57.75
C PRO A 461 5.84 -30.53 -57.73
N THR A 462 5.59 -31.29 -56.66
CA THR A 462 5.18 -32.74 -56.70
C THR A 462 6.11 -33.89 -57.18
N GLN A 463 5.94 -35.05 -56.51
CA GLN A 463 6.20 -36.46 -56.94
C GLN A 463 7.69 -36.89 -57.09
N GLN A 464 8.10 -38.16 -56.94
CA GLN A 464 7.40 -39.42 -56.57
C GLN A 464 8.39 -40.42 -55.94
N ASN A 465 7.94 -41.30 -55.04
CA ASN A 465 8.22 -42.76 -55.09
C ASN A 465 7.51 -43.56 -53.98
N SER A 466 7.16 -44.81 -54.31
CA SER A 466 6.50 -45.84 -53.48
C SER A 466 7.43 -47.08 -53.42
N PRO A 467 7.06 -48.27 -52.91
CA PRO A 467 5.85 -48.75 -52.20
C PRO A 467 6.23 -49.21 -50.76
N GLU A 468 5.67 -50.20 -50.03
CA GLU A 468 4.69 -51.28 -50.26
C GLU A 468 4.21 -51.85 -48.89
N ASN A 469 3.31 -52.83 -48.79
CA ASN A 469 1.84 -52.80 -48.95
C ASN A 469 1.25 -54.13 -48.40
N GLU A 470 0.33 -54.13 -47.43
CA GLU A 470 -0.79 -55.10 -47.27
C GLU A 470 -1.66 -54.82 -46.01
N ALA A 471 -2.84 -55.46 -45.92
CA ALA A 471 -3.88 -55.33 -44.87
C ALA A 471 -4.42 -56.76 -44.52
N PRO A 472 -5.62 -57.02 -43.94
CA PRO A 472 -6.61 -56.24 -43.15
C PRO A 472 -6.73 -56.81 -41.69
N ILE A 473 -7.83 -56.99 -40.90
CA ILE A 473 -9.32 -56.94 -41.02
C ILE A 473 -9.99 -56.76 -39.62
N THR A 474 -11.22 -56.20 -39.60
CA THR A 474 -12.29 -56.36 -38.57
C THR A 474 -12.05 -55.79 -37.14
N GLN A 475 -13.08 -55.47 -36.32
CA GLN A 475 -14.53 -55.73 -36.39
C GLN A 475 -15.35 -54.62 -35.68
N ALA A 476 -16.65 -54.47 -36.02
CA ALA A 476 -17.63 -53.71 -35.23
C ALA A 476 -18.39 -54.63 -34.24
N PRO A 477 -19.22 -54.10 -33.32
CA PRO A 477 -20.67 -54.08 -33.64
C PRO A 477 -21.47 -52.87 -33.09
N THR A 478 -22.75 -52.81 -33.47
CA THR A 478 -23.70 -51.72 -33.18
C THR A 478 -24.97 -52.21 -32.48
N ALA A 479 -25.49 -51.47 -31.48
CA ALA A 479 -26.89 -51.47 -31.02
C ALA A 479 -27.12 -50.20 -30.16
N THR A 480 -28.16 -49.35 -30.27
CA THR A 480 -29.53 -49.37 -30.84
C THR A 480 -30.66 -49.89 -29.92
N LYS A 481 -31.19 -48.98 -29.07
CA LYS A 481 -32.62 -48.75 -28.69
C LYS A 481 -32.67 -47.62 -27.65
N THR A 482 -33.52 -46.58 -27.63
CA THR A 482 -34.95 -46.34 -27.98
C THR A 482 -35.92 -46.51 -26.79
N ALA A 483 -36.88 -45.57 -26.67
CA ALA A 483 -38.14 -45.59 -25.88
C ALA A 483 -38.18 -45.07 -24.40
N THR A 484 -38.46 -43.77 -24.26
CA THR A 484 -39.63 -43.18 -23.54
C THR A 484 -40.16 -43.70 -22.18
N SER A 485 -40.09 -42.80 -21.17
CA SER A 485 -41.23 -42.23 -20.41
C SER A 485 -41.74 -42.81 -19.07
N LYS A 486 -42.20 -41.85 -18.23
CA LYS A 486 -43.17 -41.87 -17.09
C LYS A 486 -42.76 -42.39 -15.69
N ALA A 487 -43.28 -41.67 -14.70
CA ALA A 487 -43.32 -41.95 -13.24
C ALA A 487 -44.65 -42.71 -12.88
N PRO A 488 -45.18 -42.88 -11.61
CA PRO A 488 -45.16 -41.93 -10.46
C PRO A 488 -45.26 -42.45 -8.97
N THR A 489 -45.14 -41.50 -8.01
CA THR A 489 -45.83 -41.35 -6.68
C THR A 489 -45.76 -42.32 -5.45
N ALA A 490 -45.37 -41.72 -4.30
CA ALA A 490 -45.99 -41.78 -2.92
C ALA A 490 -45.92 -43.09 -2.04
N THR A 491 -46.10 -43.13 -0.68
CA THR A 491 -46.69 -42.20 0.34
C THR A 491 -46.30 -42.50 1.85
N LYS A 492 -46.35 -41.48 2.75
CA LYS A 492 -46.76 -41.42 4.22
C LYS A 492 -46.00 -42.04 5.47
N GLU A 493 -45.60 -41.14 6.42
CA GLU A 493 -45.95 -40.98 7.89
C GLU A 493 -45.74 -42.06 9.02
N PRO A 494 -45.86 -41.79 10.39
CA PRO A 494 -45.88 -40.54 11.25
C PRO A 494 -45.23 -40.57 12.72
N THR A 495 -45.33 -39.44 13.51
CA THR A 495 -45.45 -39.23 15.03
C THR A 495 -44.32 -38.74 16.05
N THR A 496 -44.53 -37.55 16.71
CA THR A 496 -44.23 -37.09 18.14
C THR A 496 -42.78 -36.95 18.72
N HIS A 497 -42.36 -36.37 19.90
CA HIS A 497 -42.69 -35.30 20.94
C HIS A 497 -41.50 -35.20 22.00
N GLY A 498 -41.30 -34.32 23.04
CA GLY A 498 -41.87 -33.04 23.59
C GLY A 498 -41.49 -32.68 25.10
N SER A 499 -41.46 -31.38 25.52
CA SER A 499 -41.48 -30.76 26.92
C SER A 499 -40.19 -30.40 27.77
N GLY A 500 -40.17 -29.24 28.51
CA GLY A 500 -39.11 -28.78 29.48
C GLY A 500 -39.27 -27.34 30.09
N SER A 501 -38.58 -26.93 31.19
CA SER A 501 -38.87 -25.65 31.95
C SER A 501 -37.86 -25.05 33.01
N THR A 502 -37.69 -23.69 33.03
CA THR A 502 -37.63 -22.66 34.16
C THR A 502 -36.52 -22.46 35.26
N GLU A 503 -36.28 -21.16 35.62
CA GLU A 503 -35.81 -20.47 36.90
C GLU A 503 -34.34 -20.51 37.46
N SER A 504 -33.88 -19.69 38.46
CA SER A 504 -33.86 -18.20 38.70
C SER A 504 -33.01 -17.71 39.94
N LEU A 505 -32.57 -16.41 39.99
CA LEU A 505 -32.24 -15.51 41.17
C LEU A 505 -31.07 -15.88 42.18
N SER A 506 -30.47 -15.02 43.08
CA SER A 506 -30.53 -13.59 43.51
C SER A 506 -29.23 -13.03 44.22
N THR A 507 -29.19 -11.74 44.63
CA THR A 507 -28.10 -10.90 45.27
C THR A 507 -28.29 -10.64 46.81
N PRO A 508 -27.71 -9.67 47.62
CA PRO A 508 -26.83 -8.44 47.42
C PRO A 508 -25.76 -8.07 48.55
N GLU A 509 -25.39 -6.76 48.69
CA GLU A 509 -24.65 -6.00 49.78
C GLU A 509 -23.10 -6.04 49.91
N ALA A 510 -22.31 -5.03 50.36
CA ALA A 510 -22.36 -3.52 50.52
C ALA A 510 -20.90 -3.01 50.93
N ALA A 511 -20.47 -1.78 51.35
CA ALA A 511 -21.02 -0.43 51.63
C ALA A 511 -19.93 0.72 51.75
N GLN A 512 -20.32 2.01 51.62
CA GLN A 512 -19.97 3.23 52.44
C GLN A 512 -18.58 3.99 52.53
N THR A 513 -18.52 5.21 51.92
CA THR A 513 -18.12 6.57 52.51
C THR A 513 -16.69 6.89 53.08
N PRO A 514 -16.32 8.17 53.43
CA PRO A 514 -16.58 9.53 52.88
C PRO A 514 -15.32 10.50 52.89
N SER A 515 -15.51 11.81 52.61
CA SER A 515 -14.80 13.03 53.16
C SER A 515 -14.34 14.10 52.13
N THR A 516 -13.99 15.33 52.60
CA THR A 516 -13.76 16.58 51.80
C THR A 516 -12.92 17.65 52.53
N SER A 517 -12.34 18.64 51.82
CA SER A 517 -11.64 19.85 52.33
C SER A 517 -11.99 21.14 51.54
N THR A 518 -11.58 22.35 52.00
CA THR A 518 -12.10 23.65 51.48
C THR A 518 -11.19 24.90 51.64
N ASP A 519 -11.05 25.72 50.59
CA ASP A 519 -10.69 27.18 50.55
C ASP A 519 -11.21 27.74 49.17
N SER A 520 -11.48 29.01 48.81
CA SER A 520 -11.21 30.40 49.28
C SER A 520 -9.81 30.97 48.93
N SER A 521 -9.60 32.27 48.60
CA SER A 521 -10.47 33.47 48.38
C SER A 521 -9.78 34.43 47.36
N ALA A 522 -10.10 35.71 47.03
CA ALA A 522 -10.95 36.77 47.59
C ALA A 522 -11.47 37.79 46.50
N TRP A 523 -11.49 39.12 46.76
CA TRP A 523 -12.08 40.18 45.89
C TRP A 523 -11.44 41.58 46.12
N GLY A 524 -11.54 42.51 45.15
CA GLY A 524 -11.07 43.92 45.27
C GLY A 524 -11.64 44.86 44.16
N LYS A 525 -11.74 46.18 44.40
CA LYS A 525 -12.41 47.21 43.56
C LYS A 525 -11.61 48.55 43.63
N SER A 526 -11.90 49.69 42.99
CA SER A 526 -13.08 50.34 42.34
C SER A 526 -12.56 51.58 41.53
N PRO A 527 -13.31 52.62 41.06
CA PRO A 527 -14.78 52.83 40.89
C PRO A 527 -15.27 53.47 39.55
N SER A 528 -16.58 53.41 39.30
CA SER A 528 -17.46 54.42 38.61
C SER A 528 -17.19 54.92 37.15
N ALA A 529 -18.20 55.22 36.32
CA ALA A 529 -19.67 55.11 36.44
C ALA A 529 -20.40 55.08 35.07
N GLN A 530 -21.62 54.52 35.09
CA GLN A 530 -22.84 54.78 34.28
C GLN A 530 -22.75 55.24 32.79
N ALA A 531 -23.44 54.51 31.92
CA ALA A 531 -23.87 54.94 30.58
C ALA A 531 -25.05 55.96 30.67
N PRO A 532 -25.43 56.65 29.55
CA PRO A 532 -26.45 56.06 28.68
C PRO A 532 -26.45 56.48 27.17
N THR A 533 -27.30 55.78 26.39
CA THR A 533 -28.14 56.23 25.24
C THR A 533 -27.57 56.62 23.84
N GLU A 534 -28.39 56.22 22.84
CA GLU A 534 -28.76 56.91 21.58
C GLU A 534 -27.89 56.89 20.30
N THR A 535 -28.37 56.10 19.33
CA THR A 535 -28.46 56.38 17.86
C THR A 535 -29.53 57.50 17.65
N PRO A 536 -29.55 58.34 16.58
CA PRO A 536 -29.04 58.20 15.20
C PRO A 536 -28.11 59.39 14.78
N THR A 537 -27.79 59.77 13.53
CA THR A 537 -28.42 59.65 12.18
C THR A 537 -27.39 59.93 11.05
N ALA A 538 -27.67 59.54 9.80
CA ALA A 538 -26.97 60.05 8.60
C ALA A 538 -27.42 61.48 8.23
N PRO A 539 -26.60 62.29 7.52
CA PRO A 539 -26.71 62.45 6.04
C PRO A 539 -25.35 62.80 5.34
N SER A 540 -25.21 63.10 4.04
CA SER A 540 -25.77 62.57 2.76
C SER A 540 -24.98 63.20 1.56
N GLU A 541 -25.16 62.68 0.33
CA GLU A 541 -24.74 63.30 -0.97
C GLU A 541 -23.21 63.43 -1.24
N GLY A 542 -22.70 63.51 -2.49
CA GLY A 542 -23.33 63.27 -3.81
C GLY A 542 -22.48 63.73 -5.03
N SER A 543 -22.93 63.39 -6.24
CA SER A 543 -22.67 64.06 -7.54
C SER A 543 -21.35 63.87 -8.36
N ALA A 544 -21.44 62.97 -9.36
CA ALA A 544 -21.21 63.22 -10.81
C ALA A 544 -19.80 63.36 -11.45
N SER A 545 -19.80 63.35 -12.81
CA SER A 545 -18.68 63.04 -13.72
C SER A 545 -18.30 64.20 -14.68
N ALA A 546 -17.16 64.10 -15.38
CA ALA A 546 -16.77 64.93 -16.54
C ALA A 546 -15.77 64.20 -17.48
N GLU A 547 -15.47 64.76 -18.66
CA GLU A 547 -14.92 64.06 -19.85
C GLU A 547 -13.43 64.32 -20.22
N LEU A 548 -12.96 63.64 -21.28
CA LEU A 548 -11.64 63.71 -21.95
C LEU A 548 -11.44 64.96 -22.86
N PRO A 549 -10.20 65.23 -23.32
CA PRO A 549 -9.97 65.22 -24.79
C PRO A 549 -8.61 64.69 -25.31
N SER A 550 -8.55 64.46 -26.63
CA SER A 550 -7.48 63.89 -27.51
C SER A 550 -6.41 64.90 -27.98
N THR A 551 -5.21 64.62 -28.56
CA THR A 551 -4.44 63.43 -29.09
C THR A 551 -2.94 63.85 -29.24
N GLN A 552 -1.93 63.21 -29.88
CA GLN A 552 -1.71 62.17 -30.94
C GLN A 552 -0.56 61.20 -30.49
N THR A 553 -0.01 60.15 -31.16
CA THR A 553 0.19 59.70 -32.58
C THR A 553 1.11 60.57 -33.47
N PRO A 554 1.71 60.09 -34.60
CA PRO A 554 1.83 58.73 -35.20
C PRO A 554 3.16 58.03 -34.76
N LYS A 555 3.90 57.09 -35.43
CA LYS A 555 3.91 56.33 -36.71
C LYS A 555 4.80 55.04 -36.49
N ALA A 556 4.68 53.81 -37.03
CA ALA A 556 3.87 53.08 -38.04
C ALA A 556 4.51 52.74 -39.44
N THR A 557 5.07 51.52 -39.63
CA THR A 557 5.29 50.84 -40.95
C THR A 557 5.07 49.31 -40.83
N GLN A 558 4.80 48.56 -41.91
CA GLN A 558 4.11 47.24 -41.89
C GLN A 558 4.67 46.12 -42.86
N PRO A 559 4.17 44.85 -42.78
CA PRO A 559 4.47 43.66 -43.63
C PRO A 559 3.46 43.57 -44.84
N PRO A 560 3.09 42.44 -45.53
CA PRO A 560 3.40 40.99 -45.38
C PRO A 560 3.62 40.14 -46.68
N THR A 561 3.84 38.81 -46.53
CA THR A 561 3.56 37.78 -47.59
C THR A 561 3.20 36.39 -47.03
N THR A 562 2.50 35.59 -47.84
CA THR A 562 2.04 34.17 -47.68
C THR A 562 1.55 33.70 -49.06
N PRO A 563 1.22 32.42 -49.37
CA PRO A 563 1.44 31.12 -48.70
C PRO A 563 2.15 30.10 -49.64
N THR A 564 2.08 28.78 -49.36
CA THR A 564 1.82 27.65 -50.32
C THR A 564 1.91 26.27 -49.60
N GLN A 565 1.18 25.25 -50.05
CA GLN A 565 1.25 23.85 -49.58
C GLN A 565 2.28 23.00 -50.36
N GLY A 566 2.83 21.96 -49.73
CA GLY A 566 3.71 20.96 -50.37
C GLY A 566 3.50 19.55 -49.78
N SER A 567 3.78 18.50 -50.57
CA SER A 567 3.55 17.09 -50.19
C SER A 567 4.73 16.45 -49.47
N ALA A 568 4.52 15.25 -48.93
CA ALA A 568 5.45 14.49 -48.11
C ALA A 568 6.53 13.73 -48.90
N THR A 569 7.67 13.52 -48.24
CA THR A 569 8.60 12.39 -48.42
C THR A 569 9.25 12.08 -47.07
N ALA A 570 9.58 10.81 -46.81
CA ALA A 570 10.34 10.38 -45.64
C ALA A 570 11.69 9.82 -46.09
N GLU A 571 12.77 10.11 -45.36
CA GLU A 571 14.09 9.52 -45.61
C GLU A 571 14.92 9.45 -44.32
N THR A 572 15.52 8.28 -44.08
CA THR A 572 16.68 8.04 -43.19
C THR A 572 17.91 7.87 -44.10
N PRO A 573 19.18 8.05 -43.66
CA PRO A 573 19.81 7.39 -42.50
C PRO A 573 20.69 8.39 -41.67
N SER A 574 21.67 8.06 -40.81
CA SER A 574 22.44 6.82 -40.57
C SER A 574 23.05 6.71 -39.16
N THR A 575 23.41 5.49 -38.76
CA THR A 575 24.05 5.13 -37.48
C THR A 575 25.57 5.38 -37.44
N THR A 576 26.16 5.53 -36.25
CA THR A 576 27.58 5.25 -36.00
C THR A 576 27.80 4.67 -34.59
N ASP A 577 28.57 3.59 -34.48
CA ASP A 577 28.79 2.84 -33.22
C ASP A 577 29.78 3.49 -32.23
N ALA A 578 29.55 3.30 -30.92
CA ALA A 578 30.43 2.57 -29.97
C ALA A 578 30.19 3.02 -28.51
N PRO A 579 30.58 2.24 -27.47
CA PRO A 579 30.97 0.82 -27.45
C PRO A 579 30.06 -0.05 -26.55
N LYS A 580 30.05 -1.37 -26.76
CA LYS A 580 29.55 -2.32 -25.75
C LYS A 580 30.57 -2.47 -24.62
N GLN A 581 30.18 -2.14 -23.39
CA GLN A 581 30.78 -2.76 -22.19
C GLN A 581 29.71 -3.62 -21.51
N ALA A 582 30.08 -4.85 -21.14
CA ALA A 582 29.14 -5.81 -20.56
C ALA A 582 28.89 -5.50 -19.09
N MET A 583 27.63 -5.33 -18.70
CA MET A 583 27.22 -5.25 -17.30
C MET A 583 27.51 -6.59 -16.60
N THR A 584 28.28 -6.55 -15.52
CA THR A 584 28.50 -7.71 -14.64
C THR A 584 27.34 -7.81 -13.62
N PRO A 585 26.52 -8.88 -13.65
CA PRO A 585 25.41 -9.02 -12.71
C PRO A 585 25.90 -9.52 -11.33
N VAL A 586 25.56 -8.76 -10.29
CA VAL A 586 25.99 -8.93 -8.88
C VAL A 586 24.71 -8.80 -8.00
N PRO A 587 24.53 -9.60 -6.93
CA PRO A 587 23.58 -10.72 -7.02
C PRO A 587 22.18 -10.42 -6.45
N ALA A 588 21.40 -11.48 -6.22
CA ALA A 588 20.23 -11.45 -5.36
C ALA A 588 20.60 -11.82 -3.91
N SER A 589 20.07 -11.10 -2.93
CA SER A 589 20.22 -11.39 -1.50
C SER A 589 19.23 -12.47 -1.06
N SER A 590 19.71 -13.48 -0.34
CA SER A 590 18.93 -14.71 -0.05
C SER A 590 18.02 -14.57 1.18
N PRO A 591 16.75 -15.01 1.12
CA PRO A 591 15.94 -15.14 2.33
C PRO A 591 16.34 -16.42 3.08
N THR A 592 17.02 -16.27 4.20
CA THR A 592 17.40 -17.38 5.10
C THR A 592 16.28 -17.72 6.10
N GLY A 593 15.03 -17.66 5.63
CA GLY A 593 13.84 -18.12 6.34
C GLY A 593 12.95 -18.88 5.37
N THR A 594 12.46 -20.07 5.77
CA THR A 594 11.57 -20.88 4.93
C THR A 594 10.20 -20.22 4.87
N ALA A 595 9.80 -19.74 3.68
CA ALA A 595 8.49 -19.14 3.47
C ALA A 595 7.37 -20.16 3.76
N THR A 596 6.54 -19.88 4.77
CA THR A 596 5.40 -20.74 5.13
C THR A 596 4.20 -20.40 4.27
N VAL A 597 3.60 -21.42 3.64
CA VAL A 597 2.45 -21.26 2.74
C VAL A 597 1.26 -20.63 3.49
N PRO A 598 0.75 -19.47 3.04
CA PRO A 598 -0.33 -18.77 3.72
C PRO A 598 -1.72 -19.28 3.30
N GLY A 599 -2.74 -18.96 4.10
CA GLY A 599 -4.15 -19.15 3.75
C GLY A 599 -4.57 -20.61 3.59
N PHE A 600 -5.50 -20.87 2.68
CA PHE A 600 -6.08 -22.21 2.47
C PHE A 600 -5.06 -23.28 2.07
N ALA A 601 -3.98 -22.95 1.34
CA ALA A 601 -2.93 -23.92 0.98
C ALA A 601 -1.91 -24.21 2.11
N SER A 602 -2.12 -23.71 3.34
CA SER A 602 -1.17 -23.91 4.44
C SER A 602 -0.88 -25.40 4.69
N GLY A 603 0.41 -25.73 4.84
CA GLY A 603 0.89 -27.11 4.92
C GLY A 603 1.23 -27.78 3.58
N THR A 604 1.03 -27.12 2.44
CA THR A 604 1.54 -27.59 1.13
C THR A 604 3.06 -27.66 1.13
N THR A 605 3.63 -28.74 0.56
CA THR A 605 5.08 -29.01 0.51
C THR A 605 5.63 -29.21 -0.91
N GLY A 606 4.76 -29.40 -1.90
CA GLY A 606 5.16 -29.69 -3.27
C GLY A 606 5.98 -30.98 -3.36
N GLY A 607 7.11 -30.95 -4.08
CA GLY A 607 8.05 -32.07 -4.14
C GLY A 607 8.86 -32.30 -2.86
N GLY A 608 8.75 -31.44 -1.86
CA GLY A 608 9.50 -31.55 -0.59
C GLY A 608 11.02 -31.39 -0.74
N ASN A 609 11.77 -31.89 0.24
CA ASN A 609 13.23 -31.66 0.38
C ASN A 609 14.10 -32.62 -0.45
N ILE A 610 13.67 -32.96 -1.66
CA ILE A 610 14.39 -33.84 -2.58
C ILE A 610 15.40 -33.07 -3.44
N LYS A 611 16.32 -33.80 -4.09
CA LYS A 611 17.29 -33.20 -5.02
C LYS A 611 16.59 -32.58 -6.24
N PRO A 612 16.84 -31.30 -6.58
CA PRO A 612 16.27 -30.69 -7.77
C PRO A 612 16.69 -31.37 -9.08
N VAL A 613 15.74 -31.39 -10.02
CA VAL A 613 15.96 -31.69 -11.44
C VAL A 613 15.95 -30.40 -12.25
N TYR A 614 16.78 -30.37 -13.29
CA TYR A 614 16.98 -29.21 -14.16
C TYR A 614 16.70 -29.67 -15.59
N PRO A 615 15.47 -29.51 -16.11
CA PRO A 615 15.19 -29.83 -17.51
C PRO A 615 16.02 -28.94 -18.43
N THR A 616 16.45 -29.49 -19.56
CA THR A 616 17.16 -28.77 -20.63
C THR A 616 16.33 -28.70 -21.92
N THR A 617 15.32 -29.57 -22.04
CA THR A 617 14.39 -29.66 -23.17
C THR A 617 12.94 -29.60 -22.71
N ILE A 618 12.04 -29.16 -23.60
CA ILE A 618 10.58 -29.19 -23.38
C ILE A 618 10.06 -30.59 -23.03
N LYS A 619 10.70 -31.64 -23.56
CA LYS A 619 10.34 -33.04 -23.30
C LYS A 619 10.70 -33.49 -21.88
N GLU A 620 11.86 -33.10 -21.37
CA GLU A 620 12.24 -33.35 -19.97
C GLU A 620 11.31 -32.59 -19.02
N LEU A 621 11.01 -31.32 -19.31
CA LEU A 621 10.08 -30.52 -18.51
C LEU A 621 8.70 -31.17 -18.43
N ALA A 622 8.12 -31.55 -19.57
CA ALA A 622 6.82 -32.25 -19.61
C ALA A 622 6.87 -33.60 -18.88
N THR A 623 7.98 -34.35 -18.97
CA THR A 623 8.17 -35.61 -18.25
C THR A 623 8.19 -35.40 -16.74
N TYR A 624 9.03 -34.47 -16.24
CA TYR A 624 9.13 -34.22 -14.79
C TYR A 624 7.85 -33.62 -14.20
N LEU A 625 7.07 -32.85 -14.96
CA LEU A 625 5.78 -32.34 -14.47
C LEU A 625 4.70 -33.43 -14.37
N SER A 626 4.69 -34.39 -15.31
CA SER A 626 3.62 -35.39 -15.44
C SER A 626 3.93 -36.75 -14.80
N ASP A 627 5.17 -37.03 -14.40
CA ASP A 627 5.52 -38.30 -13.75
C ASP A 627 4.95 -38.44 -12.32
N ALA A 628 4.93 -39.68 -11.82
CA ALA A 628 4.37 -40.01 -10.51
C ALA A 628 5.35 -39.84 -9.34
N GLU A 629 6.60 -39.44 -9.60
CA GLU A 629 7.61 -39.21 -8.56
C GLU A 629 7.41 -37.81 -7.96
N PRO A 630 7.68 -37.59 -6.67
CA PRO A 630 7.85 -36.24 -6.17
C PRO A 630 8.99 -35.53 -6.92
N ARG A 631 8.79 -34.27 -7.35
CA ARG A 631 9.80 -33.49 -8.10
C ARG A 631 9.93 -32.05 -7.61
N VAL A 632 11.19 -31.60 -7.46
CA VAL A 632 11.56 -30.17 -7.43
C VAL A 632 12.20 -29.85 -8.76
N ILE A 633 11.54 -29.04 -9.59
CA ILE A 633 11.85 -28.77 -10.99
C ILE A 633 12.27 -27.31 -11.09
N VAL A 634 13.52 -27.04 -11.44
CA VAL A 634 14.07 -25.67 -11.46
C VAL A 634 14.31 -25.22 -12.90
N LEU A 635 13.55 -24.22 -13.36
CA LEU A 635 13.67 -23.62 -14.69
C LEU A 635 14.82 -22.60 -14.71
N LYS A 636 15.89 -22.92 -15.42
CA LYS A 636 17.08 -22.05 -15.60
C LYS A 636 17.11 -21.30 -16.95
N GLN A 637 16.08 -21.46 -17.76
CA GLN A 637 15.96 -20.95 -19.13
C GLN A 637 14.48 -20.81 -19.50
N GLU A 638 14.22 -20.04 -20.56
CA GLU A 638 12.93 -20.08 -21.25
C GLU A 638 12.71 -21.45 -21.91
N PHE A 639 11.48 -21.95 -21.83
CA PHE A 639 10.98 -23.07 -22.60
C PHE A 639 9.94 -22.53 -23.59
N THR A 640 10.40 -22.29 -24.82
CA THR A 640 9.54 -21.90 -25.94
C THR A 640 8.86 -23.13 -26.52
N PHE A 641 7.54 -23.09 -26.63
CA PHE A 641 6.67 -24.13 -27.19
C PHE A 641 6.02 -23.70 -28.52
N ILE A 642 6.14 -22.43 -28.90
CA ILE A 642 5.66 -21.91 -30.18
C ILE A 642 6.24 -22.74 -31.33
N ASP A 643 5.40 -23.08 -32.31
CA ASP A 643 5.65 -23.96 -33.46
C ASP A 643 5.99 -25.42 -33.14
N THR A 644 6.17 -25.81 -31.87
CA THR A 644 6.63 -27.17 -31.50
C THR A 644 5.60 -28.28 -31.70
N GLU A 645 4.31 -27.92 -31.78
CA GLU A 645 3.21 -28.81 -32.15
C GLU A 645 2.54 -28.38 -33.48
N GLY A 646 3.22 -27.50 -34.23
CA GLY A 646 2.69 -26.85 -35.42
C GLY A 646 1.52 -25.90 -35.13
N SER A 647 0.88 -25.44 -36.20
CA SER A 647 -0.29 -24.58 -36.16
C SER A 647 -1.48 -25.18 -36.90
N THR A 648 -2.68 -24.79 -36.52
CA THR A 648 -3.94 -25.16 -37.18
C THR A 648 -4.62 -23.91 -37.73
N THR A 649 -5.18 -24.00 -38.94
CA THR A 649 -6.09 -23.01 -39.50
C THR A 649 -7.46 -23.65 -39.69
N GLU A 650 -8.48 -23.08 -39.07
CA GLU A 650 -9.86 -23.56 -39.12
C GLU A 650 -10.86 -22.38 -39.05
N SER A 651 -12.13 -22.63 -39.36
CA SER A 651 -13.16 -21.58 -39.29
C SER A 651 -13.52 -21.25 -37.84
N GLY A 652 -13.11 -20.05 -37.41
CA GLY A 652 -13.49 -19.41 -36.15
C GLY A 652 -14.66 -18.43 -36.30
N CYS A 653 -14.89 -17.64 -35.26
CA CYS A 653 -15.80 -16.51 -35.26
C CYS A 653 -15.07 -15.20 -34.97
N ARG A 654 -15.45 -14.15 -35.69
CA ARG A 654 -15.17 -12.75 -35.37
C ARG A 654 -16.38 -12.13 -34.65
N PRO A 655 -16.35 -12.02 -33.31
CA PRO A 655 -17.47 -11.49 -32.53
C PRO A 655 -17.73 -10.00 -32.82
N THR A 656 -18.93 -9.53 -32.50
CA THR A 656 -19.41 -8.16 -32.76
C THR A 656 -18.52 -7.11 -32.08
N ASN A 657 -17.95 -7.40 -30.91
CA ASN A 657 -16.97 -6.51 -30.28
C ASN A 657 -15.69 -6.39 -31.12
N ASN A 658 -15.11 -7.48 -31.66
CA ASN A 658 -13.93 -7.40 -32.54
C ASN A 658 -14.26 -6.68 -33.86
N GLN A 659 -15.44 -6.92 -34.45
CA GLN A 659 -15.91 -6.15 -35.60
C GLN A 659 -15.91 -4.63 -35.31
N GLN A 660 -16.31 -4.23 -34.10
CA GLN A 660 -16.22 -2.84 -33.63
C GLN A 660 -14.78 -2.39 -33.33
N CYS A 661 -13.90 -3.26 -32.81
CA CYS A 661 -12.49 -2.92 -32.57
C CYS A 661 -11.79 -2.55 -33.89
N LEU A 662 -11.90 -3.41 -34.91
CA LEU A 662 -11.30 -3.20 -36.23
C LEU A 662 -11.85 -1.93 -36.92
N ALA A 663 -13.10 -1.57 -36.66
CA ALA A 663 -13.70 -0.33 -37.15
C ALA A 663 -13.18 0.93 -36.43
N LYS A 664 -12.82 0.86 -35.14
CA LYS A 664 -12.32 2.00 -34.34
C LYS A 664 -10.94 2.49 -34.78
N LYS A 665 -10.06 1.60 -35.26
CA LYS A 665 -8.67 1.89 -35.67
C LYS A 665 -7.84 2.65 -34.61
N ASN A 666 -8.09 2.40 -33.33
CA ASN A 666 -7.51 3.11 -32.19
C ASN A 666 -6.17 2.53 -31.68
N GLY A 667 -5.46 1.76 -32.51
CA GLY A 667 -4.18 1.11 -32.15
C GLY A 667 -4.29 -0.26 -31.48
N PHE A 668 -5.49 -0.66 -31.05
CA PHE A 668 -5.78 -1.98 -30.50
C PHE A 668 -6.60 -2.83 -31.48
N GLU A 669 -6.39 -4.14 -31.42
CA GLU A 669 -7.20 -5.14 -32.12
C GLU A 669 -8.09 -5.87 -31.11
N GLY A 670 -9.19 -6.46 -31.58
CA GLY A 670 -9.98 -7.36 -30.76
C GLY A 670 -9.45 -8.79 -30.81
N GLN A 671 -10.11 -9.68 -30.09
CA GLN A 671 -9.87 -11.12 -30.20
C GLN A 671 -10.93 -11.75 -31.11
N ASP A 672 -10.51 -12.63 -32.01
CA ASP A 672 -11.42 -13.61 -32.61
C ASP A 672 -11.61 -14.79 -31.63
N ALA A 673 -12.52 -15.70 -31.93
CA ALA A 673 -12.82 -16.86 -31.09
C ALA A 673 -12.67 -18.16 -31.91
N ILE A 674 -11.93 -19.12 -31.37
CA ILE A 674 -11.97 -20.49 -31.87
C ILE A 674 -13.33 -21.09 -31.46
N LEU A 675 -13.98 -21.84 -32.37
CA LEU A 675 -15.25 -22.49 -32.07
C LEU A 675 -15.04 -23.68 -31.12
N MET A 676 -16.11 -24.14 -30.48
CA MET A 676 -16.09 -25.43 -29.76
C MET A 676 -16.35 -26.57 -30.74
N ASP A 677 -15.82 -27.75 -30.44
CA ASP A 677 -16.04 -29.00 -31.19
C ASP A 677 -17.55 -29.22 -31.47
N GLY A 678 -17.96 -29.00 -32.72
CA GLY A 678 -19.35 -29.16 -33.18
C GLY A 678 -20.26 -27.92 -33.08
N ASP A 679 -19.78 -26.76 -32.60
CA ASP A 679 -20.52 -25.49 -32.63
C ASP A 679 -20.46 -24.81 -34.01
N ASN A 680 -20.94 -25.53 -35.02
CA ASN A 680 -21.02 -25.09 -36.42
C ASN A 680 -22.00 -23.92 -36.64
N ALA A 681 -22.66 -23.45 -35.57
CA ALA A 681 -23.71 -22.43 -35.60
C ALA A 681 -23.33 -21.14 -34.86
N MET A 682 -22.14 -21.09 -34.25
CA MET A 682 -21.65 -19.95 -33.46
C MET A 682 -22.53 -19.59 -32.24
N GLN A 683 -23.16 -20.58 -31.58
CA GLN A 683 -24.15 -20.35 -30.51
C GLN A 683 -23.74 -20.84 -29.11
N GLN A 684 -22.62 -21.55 -28.96
CA GLN A 684 -22.16 -22.13 -27.69
C GLN A 684 -20.73 -21.75 -27.31
N THR A 685 -19.97 -21.15 -28.23
CA THR A 685 -18.56 -20.75 -28.10
C THR A 685 -18.09 -20.09 -26.80
N GLY A 686 -18.93 -19.39 -26.04
CA GLY A 686 -18.49 -18.58 -24.89
C GLY A 686 -17.49 -17.45 -25.22
N GLY A 687 -17.43 -17.03 -26.49
CA GLY A 687 -16.54 -15.98 -27.02
C GLY A 687 -17.03 -15.30 -28.30
N CYS A 688 -17.92 -15.97 -29.04
CA CYS A 688 -18.74 -15.43 -30.13
C CYS A 688 -20.15 -15.09 -29.63
N ASP A 689 -20.73 -14.02 -30.19
CA ASP A 689 -22.13 -13.62 -29.99
C ASP A 689 -22.95 -13.83 -31.28
N SER A 690 -24.28 -13.65 -31.22
CA SER A 690 -25.17 -13.92 -32.35
C SER A 690 -25.06 -12.93 -33.53
N GLY A 691 -24.27 -11.86 -33.41
CA GLY A 691 -23.83 -11.00 -34.52
C GLY A 691 -22.44 -11.34 -35.06
N GLY A 692 -21.81 -12.38 -34.53
CA GLY A 692 -20.51 -12.87 -34.98
C GLY A 692 -20.50 -13.30 -36.45
N THR A 693 -19.35 -13.13 -37.09
CA THR A 693 -19.13 -13.48 -38.50
C THR A 693 -18.06 -14.56 -38.60
N THR A 694 -18.21 -15.53 -39.50
CA THR A 694 -17.21 -16.59 -39.71
C THR A 694 -15.92 -15.98 -40.28
N VAL A 695 -14.77 -16.39 -39.75
CA VAL A 695 -13.44 -16.02 -40.23
C VAL A 695 -12.49 -17.18 -40.03
N ASP A 696 -11.53 -17.39 -40.92
CA ASP A 696 -10.49 -18.39 -40.67
C ASP A 696 -9.54 -17.89 -39.59
N VAL A 697 -9.37 -18.68 -38.53
CA VAL A 697 -8.46 -18.41 -37.41
C VAL A 697 -7.27 -19.35 -37.50
N THR A 698 -6.06 -18.80 -37.37
CA THR A 698 -4.82 -19.58 -37.30
C THR A 698 -4.23 -19.47 -35.90
N TYR A 699 -3.89 -20.60 -35.29
CA TYR A 699 -3.36 -20.68 -33.93
C TYR A 699 -2.23 -21.68 -33.80
N ASP A 700 -1.33 -21.43 -32.85
CA ASP A 700 -0.33 -22.39 -32.39
C ASP A 700 -1.01 -23.51 -31.58
N ASN A 701 -0.71 -24.77 -31.90
CA ASN A 701 -1.34 -25.92 -31.24
C ASN A 701 -0.85 -26.13 -29.81
N ALA A 702 0.40 -25.77 -29.52
CA ALA A 702 1.02 -26.02 -28.22
C ALA A 702 0.36 -25.21 -27.09
N ALA A 703 -0.16 -24.03 -27.38
CA ALA A 703 -0.93 -23.23 -26.42
C ALA A 703 -2.29 -23.86 -26.03
N LYS A 704 -2.86 -24.74 -26.87
CA LYS A 704 -4.10 -25.49 -26.57
C LYS A 704 -3.84 -26.71 -25.69
N THR A 705 -2.61 -27.22 -25.64
CA THR A 705 -2.21 -28.50 -25.01
C THR A 705 -1.34 -28.28 -23.76
N ALA A 706 -1.92 -27.68 -22.72
CA ALA A 706 -1.23 -27.31 -21.47
C ALA A 706 -0.44 -28.46 -20.80
N LEU A 707 0.70 -28.13 -20.17
CA LEU A 707 1.58 -29.07 -19.47
C LEU A 707 0.87 -29.68 -18.26
N VAL A 708 0.66 -31.00 -18.27
CA VAL A 708 0.07 -31.74 -17.14
C VAL A 708 1.04 -31.72 -15.95
N VAL A 709 0.56 -31.21 -14.82
CA VAL A 709 1.25 -31.24 -13.52
C VAL A 709 0.56 -32.25 -12.61
N ALA A 710 1.27 -33.34 -12.31
CA ALA A 710 0.87 -34.39 -11.39
C ALA A 710 1.00 -33.94 -9.92
N GLY A 711 0.76 -34.84 -8.97
CA GLY A 711 0.89 -34.55 -7.54
C GLY A 711 2.36 -34.45 -7.08
N ASP A 712 2.57 -33.85 -5.91
CA ASP A 712 3.87 -33.74 -5.24
C ASP A 712 4.95 -33.06 -6.10
N LYS A 713 4.59 -31.90 -6.67
CA LYS A 713 5.46 -31.12 -7.57
C LYS A 713 5.77 -29.75 -7.01
N THR A 714 7.03 -29.33 -7.10
CA THR A 714 7.46 -27.93 -6.96
C THR A 714 8.09 -27.50 -8.28
N LEU A 715 7.43 -26.61 -9.01
CA LEU A 715 7.96 -25.95 -10.21
C LEU A 715 8.44 -24.55 -9.82
N VAL A 716 9.72 -24.24 -10.02
CA VAL A 716 10.30 -22.94 -9.63
C VAL A 716 11.26 -22.36 -10.67
N GLY A 717 11.22 -21.05 -10.92
CA GLY A 717 12.20 -20.37 -11.79
C GLY A 717 13.44 -19.87 -11.05
N GLU A 718 14.59 -19.91 -11.71
CA GLU A 718 15.83 -19.30 -11.21
C GLU A 718 15.90 -17.82 -11.60
N GLY A 719 15.63 -16.92 -10.64
CA GLY A 719 15.55 -15.49 -10.92
C GLY A 719 14.50 -15.19 -12.00
N THR A 720 14.82 -14.34 -12.97
CA THR A 720 13.94 -14.02 -14.11
C THR A 720 13.98 -15.02 -15.26
N LYS A 721 14.66 -16.18 -15.13
CA LYS A 721 14.89 -17.11 -16.24
C LYS A 721 13.77 -18.12 -16.48
N GLY A 722 12.91 -18.35 -15.49
CA GLY A 722 11.88 -19.39 -15.57
C GLY A 722 10.67 -18.95 -16.40
N VAL A 723 10.74 -19.10 -17.72
CA VAL A 723 9.68 -18.66 -18.64
C VAL A 723 9.08 -19.84 -19.40
N LEU A 724 7.75 -19.91 -19.49
CA LEU A 724 6.98 -20.80 -20.35
C LEU A 724 6.33 -19.95 -21.44
N ASN A 725 6.88 -20.02 -22.65
CA ASN A 725 6.48 -19.18 -23.78
C ASN A 725 5.68 -20.04 -24.78
N GLY A 726 4.39 -19.72 -24.97
CA GLY A 726 3.49 -20.45 -25.87
C GLY A 726 2.78 -21.68 -25.29
N LYS A 727 2.92 -22.01 -24.00
CA LYS A 727 2.17 -23.12 -23.37
C LYS A 727 1.91 -22.88 -21.88
N GLY A 728 0.69 -23.19 -21.42
CA GLY A 728 0.25 -23.05 -20.03
C GLY A 728 0.38 -24.32 -19.19
N LEU A 729 -0.11 -24.27 -17.95
CA LEU A 729 -0.11 -25.39 -16.99
C LEU A 729 -1.52 -25.98 -16.79
N LEU A 730 -1.58 -27.30 -16.59
CA LEU A 730 -2.77 -28.05 -16.19
C LEU A 730 -2.46 -28.83 -14.91
N ILE A 731 -2.73 -28.22 -13.76
CA ILE A 731 -2.58 -28.83 -12.44
C ILE A 731 -3.72 -29.82 -12.21
N GLN A 732 -3.37 -31.11 -12.15
CA GLN A 732 -4.30 -32.20 -11.90
C GLN A 732 -4.09 -32.87 -10.54
N GLY A 733 -2.88 -32.78 -9.99
CA GLY A 733 -2.52 -33.37 -8.71
C GLY A 733 -2.70 -32.43 -7.52
N SER A 734 -2.75 -33.03 -6.34
CA SER A 734 -2.68 -32.37 -5.03
C SER A 734 -1.22 -32.16 -4.60
N ASN A 735 -1.00 -31.29 -3.62
CA ASN A 735 0.33 -30.94 -3.09
C ASN A 735 1.26 -30.40 -4.18
N VAL A 736 0.92 -29.24 -4.76
CA VAL A 736 1.64 -28.62 -5.88
C VAL A 736 2.03 -27.18 -5.55
N ILE A 737 3.29 -26.82 -5.82
CA ILE A 737 3.82 -25.47 -5.72
C ILE A 737 4.28 -25.02 -7.11
N VAL A 738 3.86 -23.83 -7.54
CA VAL A 738 4.33 -23.15 -8.75
C VAL A 738 4.84 -21.76 -8.34
N GLN A 739 6.15 -21.53 -8.39
CA GLN A 739 6.76 -20.33 -7.83
C GLN A 739 7.72 -19.61 -8.80
N ASN A 740 7.69 -18.27 -8.85
CA ASN A 740 8.69 -17.45 -9.56
C ASN A 740 8.87 -17.87 -11.05
N ILE A 741 7.77 -18.04 -11.80
CA ILE A 741 7.79 -18.32 -13.24
C ILE A 741 6.88 -17.38 -14.04
N HIS A 742 7.19 -17.15 -15.32
CA HIS A 742 6.42 -16.33 -16.24
C HIS A 742 5.74 -17.24 -17.28
N ILE A 743 4.42 -17.11 -17.47
CA ILE A 743 3.66 -17.83 -18.50
C ILE A 743 3.12 -16.79 -19.48
N THR A 744 3.46 -16.90 -20.78
CA THR A 744 3.14 -15.86 -21.77
C THR A 744 3.00 -16.35 -23.20
N ASN A 745 2.30 -15.55 -24.02
CA ASN A 745 2.16 -15.67 -25.48
C ASN A 745 1.32 -16.88 -25.95
N LEU A 746 0.27 -17.24 -25.20
CA LEU A 746 -0.61 -18.36 -25.53
C LEU A 746 -1.73 -17.91 -26.47
N ASN A 747 -1.42 -17.71 -27.77
CA ASN A 747 -2.37 -17.23 -28.79
C ASN A 747 -3.22 -16.01 -28.33
N PRO A 748 -2.61 -14.87 -27.95
CA PRO A 748 -3.32 -13.73 -27.36
C PRO A 748 -4.43 -13.15 -28.24
N HIS A 749 -4.35 -13.33 -29.56
CA HIS A 749 -5.35 -12.91 -30.55
C HIS A 749 -6.65 -13.72 -30.53
N LEU A 750 -6.72 -14.83 -29.78
CA LEU A 750 -7.83 -15.79 -29.84
C LEU A 750 -8.40 -16.16 -28.47
N VAL A 751 -9.70 -15.93 -28.29
CA VAL A 751 -10.48 -16.58 -27.23
C VAL A 751 -10.44 -18.10 -27.48
N TRP A 752 -10.13 -18.86 -26.42
CA TRP A 752 -9.79 -20.30 -26.46
C TRP A 752 -8.44 -20.65 -27.11
N GLY A 753 -7.62 -19.67 -27.45
CA GLY A 753 -6.24 -19.88 -27.92
C GLY A 753 -5.31 -20.51 -26.88
N GLY A 754 -5.59 -20.32 -25.59
CA GLY A 754 -4.91 -20.98 -24.47
C GLY A 754 -5.25 -20.33 -23.11
N ASP A 755 -5.02 -21.06 -22.01
CA ASP A 755 -5.14 -20.59 -20.63
C ASP A 755 -3.78 -20.67 -19.92
N GLY A 756 -3.44 -19.69 -19.07
CA GLY A 756 -2.16 -19.63 -18.34
C GLY A 756 -2.00 -20.78 -17.33
N ILE A 757 -2.89 -20.84 -16.33
CA ILE A 757 -2.94 -21.91 -15.34
C ILE A 757 -4.37 -22.46 -15.22
N THR A 758 -4.54 -23.75 -15.52
CA THR A 758 -5.76 -24.51 -15.23
C THR A 758 -5.56 -25.40 -14.01
N ILE A 759 -6.46 -25.35 -13.04
CA ILE A 759 -6.60 -26.36 -11.98
C ILE A 759 -7.83 -27.22 -12.30
N ARG A 760 -7.61 -28.50 -12.62
CA ARG A 760 -8.65 -29.47 -12.97
C ARG A 760 -8.17 -30.90 -12.73
N GLY A 761 -8.63 -31.49 -11.63
CA GLY A 761 -8.26 -32.85 -11.27
C GLY A 761 -8.85 -33.92 -12.21
N GLN A 762 -8.22 -35.09 -12.20
CA GLN A 762 -8.68 -36.24 -12.99
C GLN A 762 -9.97 -36.82 -12.42
N ASN A 763 -10.84 -37.33 -13.30
CA ASN A 763 -12.10 -38.01 -12.95
C ASN A 763 -13.04 -37.22 -12.03
N GLY A 764 -12.91 -35.88 -11.99
CA GLY A 764 -13.74 -35.00 -11.16
C GLY A 764 -13.30 -34.88 -9.70
N ALA A 765 -12.20 -35.50 -9.28
CA ALA A 765 -11.64 -35.29 -7.94
C ALA A 765 -11.01 -33.90 -7.83
N ALA A 766 -11.41 -33.10 -6.83
CA ALA A 766 -10.84 -31.77 -6.59
C ALA A 766 -9.37 -31.88 -6.13
N PRO A 767 -8.40 -31.20 -6.78
CA PRO A 767 -7.05 -31.07 -6.25
C PRO A 767 -7.05 -30.34 -4.90
N ASN A 768 -6.11 -30.69 -4.03
CA ASN A 768 -5.96 -30.08 -2.70
C ASN A 768 -4.52 -29.66 -2.41
N GLY A 769 -4.32 -28.47 -1.84
CA GLY A 769 -2.98 -27.96 -1.50
C GLY A 769 -2.24 -27.52 -2.76
N VAL A 770 -2.65 -26.37 -3.32
CA VAL A 770 -2.02 -25.78 -4.51
C VAL A 770 -1.60 -24.36 -4.19
N TRP A 771 -0.30 -24.08 -4.28
CA TRP A 771 0.27 -22.75 -4.06
C TRP A 771 0.85 -22.19 -5.36
N ILE A 772 0.36 -21.02 -5.77
CA ILE A 772 0.84 -20.26 -6.92
C ILE A 772 1.44 -18.96 -6.36
N ASP A 773 2.73 -18.72 -6.56
CA ASP A 773 3.47 -17.66 -5.85
C ASP A 773 4.50 -16.95 -6.74
N HIS A 774 4.62 -15.62 -6.68
CA HIS A 774 5.58 -14.89 -7.53
C HIS A 774 5.48 -15.22 -9.04
N VAL A 775 4.30 -15.64 -9.51
CA VAL A 775 4.07 -15.98 -10.93
C VAL A 775 3.71 -14.71 -11.70
N LYS A 776 4.21 -14.57 -12.93
CA LYS A 776 3.68 -13.61 -13.90
C LYS A 776 2.83 -14.33 -14.95
N VAL A 777 1.66 -13.81 -15.30
CA VAL A 777 0.88 -14.26 -16.46
C VAL A 777 0.53 -13.05 -17.32
N SER A 778 0.83 -13.13 -18.62
CA SER A 778 0.58 -12.05 -19.60
C SER A 778 0.29 -12.60 -21.00
N SER A 779 -0.35 -11.82 -21.88
CA SER A 779 -0.52 -12.17 -23.30
C SER A 779 -1.04 -13.61 -23.54
N VAL A 780 -2.10 -13.98 -22.83
CA VAL A 780 -2.82 -15.26 -23.00
C VAL A 780 -4.14 -15.03 -23.76
N GLY A 781 -4.57 -15.99 -24.58
CA GLY A 781 -5.81 -15.87 -25.35
C GLY A 781 -7.07 -15.88 -24.49
N ARG A 782 -7.06 -16.63 -23.37
CA ARG A 782 -8.19 -16.73 -22.44
C ARG A 782 -7.72 -16.63 -20.98
N GLN A 783 -8.12 -17.53 -20.08
CA GLN A 783 -8.01 -17.31 -18.63
C GLN A 783 -6.54 -17.28 -18.18
N MET A 784 -6.16 -16.31 -17.34
CA MET A 784 -4.87 -16.36 -16.66
C MET A 784 -4.86 -17.47 -15.60
N VAL A 785 -5.94 -17.58 -14.82
CA VAL A 785 -6.17 -18.70 -13.88
C VAL A 785 -7.61 -19.21 -13.99
N VAL A 786 -7.79 -20.52 -14.12
CA VAL A 786 -9.11 -21.17 -14.10
C VAL A 786 -9.13 -22.40 -13.18
N ILE A 787 -9.97 -22.35 -12.15
CA ILE A 787 -10.38 -23.55 -11.40
C ILE A 787 -11.63 -24.09 -12.10
N ASN A 788 -11.52 -25.29 -12.65
CA ASN A 788 -12.56 -25.89 -13.49
C ASN A 788 -13.66 -26.57 -12.64
N PHE A 789 -14.66 -27.18 -13.28
CA PHE A 789 -15.86 -27.70 -12.60
C PHE A 789 -15.61 -28.83 -11.57
N SER A 790 -14.43 -29.45 -11.54
CA SER A 790 -14.01 -30.33 -10.44
C SER A 790 -13.94 -29.60 -9.09
N GLY A 791 -13.72 -28.29 -9.11
CA GLY A 791 -13.26 -27.51 -7.97
C GLY A 791 -11.81 -27.81 -7.59
N ALA A 792 -11.35 -27.09 -6.57
CA ALA A 792 -10.07 -27.30 -5.89
C ALA A 792 -10.12 -26.71 -4.47
N THR A 793 -9.73 -27.50 -3.47
CA THR A 793 -9.64 -27.07 -2.07
C THR A 793 -8.20 -26.70 -1.71
N GLY A 794 -7.99 -25.97 -0.62
CA GLY A 794 -6.64 -25.63 -0.17
C GLY A 794 -5.81 -24.89 -1.23
N VAL A 795 -6.37 -23.89 -1.92
CA VAL A 795 -5.65 -23.11 -2.96
C VAL A 795 -5.22 -21.76 -2.41
N THR A 796 -3.98 -21.38 -2.66
CA THR A 796 -3.46 -20.03 -2.38
C THR A 796 -2.78 -19.48 -3.63
N ILE A 797 -3.16 -18.27 -4.03
CA ILE A 797 -2.55 -17.50 -5.10
C ILE A 797 -1.98 -16.23 -4.46
N SER A 798 -0.66 -16.10 -4.43
CA SER A 798 0.03 -15.02 -3.72
C SER A 798 1.12 -14.33 -4.53
N ASN A 799 1.41 -13.08 -4.18
CA ASN A 799 2.58 -12.33 -4.66
C ASN A 799 2.72 -12.33 -6.20
N SER A 800 1.64 -12.47 -6.96
CA SER A 800 1.69 -12.76 -8.40
C SER A 800 1.22 -11.56 -9.23
N ASP A 801 1.77 -11.46 -10.44
CA ASP A 801 1.59 -10.38 -11.42
C ASP A 801 0.69 -10.86 -12.56
N PHE A 802 -0.55 -10.39 -12.56
CA PHE A 802 -1.54 -10.69 -13.58
C PHE A 802 -1.67 -9.47 -14.48
N ASP A 803 -0.92 -9.52 -15.58
CA ASP A 803 -0.65 -8.41 -16.48
C ASP A 803 -1.55 -8.49 -17.71
N GLY A 804 -2.65 -7.73 -17.65
CA GLY A 804 -3.66 -7.68 -18.70
C GLY A 804 -3.29 -6.83 -19.91
N ASN A 805 -2.09 -6.24 -19.99
CA ASN A 805 -1.68 -5.43 -21.13
C ASN A 805 -1.53 -6.29 -22.40
N THR A 806 -2.41 -6.08 -23.38
CA THR A 806 -2.48 -6.87 -24.62
C THR A 806 -2.69 -6.00 -25.85
N LYS A 807 -2.18 -6.43 -27.01
CA LYS A 807 -2.55 -5.86 -28.33
C LYS A 807 -3.97 -6.25 -28.74
N TYR A 808 -4.45 -7.39 -28.24
CA TYR A 808 -5.70 -8.04 -28.64
C TYR A 808 -6.64 -8.10 -27.43
N SER A 809 -7.65 -7.23 -27.36
CA SER A 809 -8.52 -7.08 -26.18
C SER A 809 -9.99 -7.12 -26.55
N ALA A 810 -10.80 -7.89 -25.80
CA ALA A 810 -12.24 -8.00 -26.01
C ALA A 810 -13.00 -6.67 -25.77
N SER A 811 -12.34 -5.67 -25.19
CA SER A 811 -12.85 -4.32 -24.93
C SER A 811 -12.36 -3.25 -25.93
N CYS A 812 -11.46 -3.60 -26.86
CA CYS A 812 -10.84 -2.71 -27.85
C CYS A 812 -9.97 -1.58 -27.26
N ASP A 813 -9.34 -1.80 -26.11
CA ASP A 813 -8.68 -0.78 -25.28
C ASP A 813 -7.35 -1.26 -24.67
N GLY A 814 -6.85 -2.41 -25.11
CA GLY A 814 -5.63 -3.03 -24.61
C GLY A 814 -5.75 -3.79 -23.28
N HIS A 815 -6.96 -3.86 -22.69
CA HIS A 815 -7.20 -4.46 -21.38
C HIS A 815 -7.78 -5.88 -21.46
N HIS A 816 -7.17 -6.84 -20.79
CA HIS A 816 -7.55 -8.26 -20.85
C HIS A 816 -8.85 -8.57 -20.09
N TYR A 817 -9.78 -9.29 -20.73
CA TYR A 817 -11.10 -9.59 -20.15
C TYR A 817 -11.13 -10.90 -19.34
N TRP A 818 -10.11 -11.74 -19.48
CA TRP A 818 -10.12 -13.14 -19.01
C TRP A 818 -9.09 -13.35 -17.90
N GLY A 819 -9.24 -12.66 -16.76
CA GLY A 819 -8.37 -12.83 -15.59
C GLY A 819 -8.55 -14.21 -14.93
N PHE A 820 -9.57 -14.33 -14.09
CA PHE A 820 -9.80 -15.47 -13.20
C PHE A 820 -11.20 -16.06 -13.36
N LEU A 821 -11.28 -17.39 -13.38
CA LEU A 821 -12.53 -18.13 -13.40
C LEU A 821 -12.53 -19.20 -12.29
N LEU A 822 -13.17 -18.90 -11.16
CA LEU A 822 -13.14 -19.73 -9.95
C LEU A 822 -14.46 -20.51 -9.80
N TYR A 823 -14.53 -21.68 -10.41
CA TYR A 823 -15.68 -22.59 -10.40
C TYR A 823 -15.43 -23.83 -9.52
N GLY A 824 -16.43 -24.71 -9.45
CA GLY A 824 -16.38 -26.00 -8.77
C GLY A 824 -17.48 -26.18 -7.73
N LYS A 825 -17.87 -27.43 -7.48
CA LYS A 825 -18.87 -27.76 -6.45
C LYS A 825 -18.41 -27.40 -5.03
N THR A 826 -17.11 -27.54 -4.78
CA THR A 826 -16.44 -27.09 -3.56
C THR A 826 -15.08 -26.53 -3.98
N THR A 827 -14.84 -25.26 -3.69
CA THR A 827 -13.60 -24.56 -4.02
C THR A 827 -13.22 -23.60 -2.90
N GLN A 828 -11.94 -23.53 -2.55
CA GLN A 828 -11.43 -22.71 -1.43
C GLN A 828 -10.15 -22.00 -1.86
N VAL A 829 -10.20 -20.67 -1.99
CA VAL A 829 -9.09 -19.86 -2.53
C VAL A 829 -8.74 -18.71 -1.59
N SER A 830 -7.46 -18.63 -1.21
CA SER A 830 -6.83 -17.42 -0.68
C SER A 830 -6.17 -16.68 -1.84
N LEU A 831 -6.81 -15.63 -2.34
CA LEU A 831 -6.24 -14.72 -3.34
C LEU A 831 -5.64 -13.56 -2.56
N VAL A 832 -4.33 -13.57 -2.32
CA VAL A 832 -3.69 -12.63 -1.37
C VAL A 832 -2.44 -11.92 -1.90
N ASN A 833 -2.31 -10.61 -1.70
CA ASN A 833 -1.12 -9.84 -2.07
C ASN A 833 -0.72 -9.93 -3.57
N ASN A 834 -1.69 -9.95 -4.49
CA ASN A 834 -1.43 -10.01 -5.94
C ASN A 834 -1.60 -8.64 -6.61
N TYR A 835 -0.87 -8.40 -7.70
CA TYR A 835 -1.11 -7.27 -8.61
C TYR A 835 -1.95 -7.75 -9.79
N ILE A 836 -3.15 -7.19 -9.94
CA ILE A 836 -4.12 -7.55 -10.98
C ILE A 836 -4.45 -6.28 -11.75
N HIS A 837 -3.85 -6.11 -12.93
CA HIS A 837 -3.84 -4.83 -13.63
C HIS A 837 -4.13 -4.93 -15.13
N LYS A 838 -4.56 -3.80 -15.71
CA LYS A 838 -4.90 -3.68 -17.14
C LYS A 838 -6.00 -4.67 -17.55
N MET A 839 -7.04 -4.82 -16.72
CA MET A 839 -8.14 -5.77 -16.94
C MET A 839 -9.42 -5.07 -17.44
N SER A 840 -10.30 -5.81 -18.11
CA SER A 840 -11.63 -5.35 -18.50
C SER A 840 -12.78 -6.23 -17.98
N GLY A 841 -12.47 -7.35 -17.32
CA GLY A 841 -13.45 -8.22 -16.69
C GLY A 841 -12.85 -9.38 -15.90
N ARG A 842 -13.72 -10.11 -15.19
CA ARG A 842 -13.42 -11.38 -14.50
C ARG A 842 -12.17 -11.29 -13.62
N ALA A 843 -12.07 -10.24 -12.82
CA ALA A 843 -10.92 -9.99 -11.96
C ALA A 843 -11.33 -9.90 -10.47
N PRO A 844 -11.81 -10.99 -9.84
CA PRO A 844 -12.07 -12.34 -10.36
C PRO A 844 -13.57 -12.62 -10.67
N LYS A 845 -13.88 -13.64 -11.48
CA LYS A 845 -15.22 -14.28 -11.51
C LYS A 845 -15.29 -15.49 -10.58
N ILE A 846 -16.32 -15.54 -9.74
CA ILE A 846 -16.46 -16.51 -8.64
C ILE A 846 -17.87 -17.14 -8.66
N GLY A 847 -17.95 -18.47 -8.59
CA GLY A 847 -19.23 -19.19 -8.55
C GLY A 847 -19.98 -19.18 -9.89
N GLY A 848 -21.23 -19.64 -9.89
CA GLY A 848 -22.06 -19.70 -11.10
C GLY A 848 -23.38 -20.45 -10.89
N ASP A 849 -23.33 -21.58 -10.18
CA ASP A 849 -24.47 -22.48 -9.99
C ASP A 849 -25.01 -22.47 -8.56
N GLU A 850 -26.33 -22.56 -8.41
CA GLU A 850 -26.97 -22.68 -7.10
C GLU A 850 -26.64 -24.03 -6.45
N GLY A 851 -26.22 -24.01 -5.18
CA GLY A 851 -25.80 -25.21 -4.44
C GLY A 851 -24.30 -25.56 -4.53
N HIS A 852 -23.49 -24.79 -5.27
CA HIS A 852 -22.03 -24.82 -5.13
C HIS A 852 -21.57 -24.06 -3.88
N ASN A 853 -20.35 -24.38 -3.42
CA ASN A 853 -19.71 -23.75 -2.26
C ASN A 853 -18.30 -23.28 -2.68
N VAL A 854 -18.24 -22.08 -3.26
CA VAL A 854 -16.99 -21.44 -3.70
C VAL A 854 -16.61 -20.37 -2.70
N ILE A 855 -15.66 -20.68 -1.83
CA ILE A 855 -15.16 -19.81 -0.76
C ILE A 855 -13.94 -19.05 -1.27
N VAL A 856 -13.96 -17.72 -1.20
CA VAL A 856 -12.81 -16.89 -1.57
C VAL A 856 -12.50 -15.88 -0.46
N HIS A 857 -11.25 -15.91 0.00
CA HIS A 857 -10.65 -14.86 0.81
C HIS A 857 -9.76 -14.02 -0.11
N ALA A 858 -10.21 -12.81 -0.44
CA ALA A 858 -9.46 -11.84 -1.21
C ALA A 858 -8.88 -10.80 -0.24
N ALA A 859 -7.55 -10.78 -0.05
CA ALA A 859 -6.93 -9.82 0.87
C ALA A 859 -5.63 -9.21 0.36
N ASN A 860 -5.42 -7.91 0.61
CA ASN A 860 -4.22 -7.16 0.22
C ASN A 860 -3.88 -7.20 -1.28
N ASN A 861 -4.82 -7.55 -2.17
CA ASN A 861 -4.59 -7.46 -3.61
C ASN A 861 -4.72 -6.01 -4.08
N ASN A 862 -3.96 -5.67 -5.12
CA ASN A 862 -4.06 -4.43 -5.87
C ASN A 862 -4.83 -4.68 -7.16
N PHE A 863 -5.93 -3.98 -7.35
CA PHE A 863 -6.71 -3.96 -8.58
C PHE A 863 -6.47 -2.61 -9.26
N ASP A 864 -5.83 -2.58 -10.42
CA ASP A 864 -5.25 -1.35 -10.99
C ASP A 864 -5.54 -1.19 -12.49
N ASP A 865 -6.05 -0.02 -12.89
CA ASP A 865 -6.52 0.30 -14.24
C ASP A 865 -7.44 -0.80 -14.81
N ILE A 866 -8.71 -0.79 -14.37
CA ILE A 866 -9.71 -1.77 -14.80
C ILE A 866 -10.87 -1.06 -15.49
N THR A 867 -10.82 -1.02 -16.82
CA THR A 867 -11.74 -0.27 -17.71
C THR A 867 -13.16 -0.84 -17.79
N GLY A 868 -13.37 -2.03 -17.24
CA GLY A 868 -14.65 -2.73 -17.14
C GLY A 868 -15.04 -3.02 -15.69
N HIS A 869 -14.92 -4.28 -15.25
CA HIS A 869 -15.27 -4.70 -13.89
C HIS A 869 -14.22 -5.64 -13.27
N ALA A 870 -14.15 -5.64 -11.94
CA ALA A 870 -13.32 -6.56 -11.17
C ALA A 870 -14.13 -7.80 -10.73
N PHE A 871 -14.81 -7.75 -9.59
CA PHE A 871 -15.51 -8.91 -9.01
C PHE A 871 -16.85 -9.20 -9.71
N ASP A 872 -17.02 -10.44 -10.16
CA ASP A 872 -18.27 -11.06 -10.59
C ASP A 872 -18.57 -12.19 -9.58
N VAL A 873 -19.62 -12.02 -8.77
CA VAL A 873 -19.89 -12.86 -7.58
C VAL A 873 -21.24 -13.55 -7.75
N ALA A 874 -21.22 -14.67 -8.46
CA ALA A 874 -22.40 -15.39 -8.90
C ALA A 874 -22.94 -16.38 -7.83
N PRO A 875 -24.08 -17.07 -8.06
CA PRO A 875 -24.61 -18.06 -7.11
C PRO A 875 -23.59 -19.12 -6.68
N GLY A 876 -23.71 -19.57 -5.43
CA GLY A 876 -22.77 -20.51 -4.80
C GLY A 876 -21.45 -19.89 -4.33
N ALA A 877 -21.17 -18.62 -4.64
CA ALA A 877 -20.01 -17.90 -4.11
C ALA A 877 -20.25 -17.36 -2.69
N TYR A 878 -19.20 -17.44 -1.85
CA TYR A 878 -19.10 -16.83 -0.53
C TYR A 878 -17.72 -16.17 -0.41
N VAL A 879 -17.71 -14.83 -0.42
CA VAL A 879 -16.48 -14.05 -0.59
C VAL A 879 -16.29 -13.11 0.59
N LEU A 880 -15.07 -13.05 1.12
CA LEU A 880 -14.60 -11.98 1.99
C LEU A 880 -13.55 -11.18 1.22
N ALA A 881 -13.80 -9.90 0.98
CA ALA A 881 -12.79 -8.94 0.52
C ALA A 881 -12.40 -7.99 1.66
N GLU A 882 -11.16 -8.05 2.13
CA GLU A 882 -10.63 -7.17 3.19
C GLU A 882 -9.22 -6.65 2.85
N GLY A 883 -8.88 -5.41 3.21
CA GLY A 883 -7.53 -4.88 2.99
C GLY A 883 -7.09 -4.75 1.52
N ASN A 884 -7.98 -4.87 0.52
CA ASN A 884 -7.61 -4.74 -0.90
C ASN A 884 -7.60 -3.27 -1.33
N TYR A 885 -6.74 -2.93 -2.29
CA TYR A 885 -6.67 -1.60 -2.90
C TYR A 885 -7.24 -1.62 -4.32
N PHE A 886 -8.04 -0.62 -4.67
CA PHE A 886 -8.61 -0.43 -6.00
C PHE A 886 -8.17 0.93 -6.56
N SER A 887 -7.54 0.94 -7.72
CA SER A 887 -6.95 2.08 -8.43
C SER A 887 -7.53 2.12 -9.85
N GLY A 888 -8.25 3.18 -10.22
CA GLY A 888 -8.84 3.28 -11.58
C GLY A 888 -9.84 2.16 -11.94
N VAL A 889 -10.43 1.48 -10.95
CA VAL A 889 -11.33 0.33 -11.18
C VAL A 889 -12.76 0.82 -11.38
N LYS A 890 -13.19 0.91 -12.63
CA LYS A 890 -14.49 1.48 -13.03
C LYS A 890 -15.69 0.80 -12.38
N THR A 891 -15.64 -0.51 -12.12
CA THR A 891 -16.71 -1.25 -11.42
C THR A 891 -16.11 -2.34 -10.53
N PRO A 892 -15.82 -2.04 -9.25
CA PRO A 892 -15.20 -2.98 -8.32
C PRO A 892 -15.97 -4.28 -8.13
N ASN A 893 -17.31 -4.24 -8.14
CA ASN A 893 -18.12 -5.46 -8.27
C ASN A 893 -19.41 -5.25 -9.07
N LEU A 894 -19.84 -6.31 -9.75
CA LEU A 894 -21.16 -6.41 -10.38
C LEU A 894 -22.23 -6.70 -9.32
N ASN A 895 -23.48 -6.31 -9.61
CA ASN A 895 -24.63 -6.53 -8.70
C ASN A 895 -25.31 -7.89 -8.92
N ASP A 896 -24.54 -8.96 -8.74
CA ASP A 896 -24.96 -10.35 -8.91
C ASP A 896 -25.64 -10.94 -7.66
N LYS A 897 -25.97 -12.24 -7.73
CA LYS A 897 -26.77 -12.96 -6.72
C LYS A 897 -25.95 -13.75 -5.68
N GLY A 898 -24.62 -13.64 -5.68
CA GLY A 898 -23.77 -14.35 -4.73
C GLY A 898 -23.78 -13.76 -3.31
N ASN A 899 -22.89 -14.27 -2.47
CA ASN A 899 -22.73 -13.83 -1.08
C ASN A 899 -21.38 -13.12 -0.93
N PHE A 900 -21.39 -11.80 -0.91
CA PHE A 900 -20.18 -10.97 -0.85
C PHE A 900 -20.14 -10.18 0.45
N PHE A 901 -19.23 -10.54 1.35
CA PHE A 901 -18.92 -9.75 2.54
C PHE A 901 -17.82 -8.72 2.23
N VAL A 902 -18.20 -7.45 2.34
CA VAL A 902 -17.30 -6.30 2.33
C VAL A 902 -17.38 -5.67 3.73
N PRO A 903 -16.28 -5.64 4.52
CA PRO A 903 -16.28 -5.02 5.85
C PRO A 903 -16.46 -3.50 5.70
N VAL A 904 -17.43 -2.97 6.44
CA VAL A 904 -17.60 -1.51 6.62
C VAL A 904 -17.11 -1.05 7.99
N LYS A 905 -16.83 -1.99 8.91
CA LYS A 905 -16.15 -1.78 10.19
C LYS A 905 -15.26 -2.99 10.50
N GLU A 906 -14.03 -2.77 10.96
CA GLU A 906 -13.11 -3.86 11.31
C GLU A 906 -13.71 -4.88 12.28
N SER A 907 -14.56 -4.41 13.20
CA SER A 907 -15.21 -5.21 14.23
C SER A 907 -16.17 -6.26 13.69
N ASN A 908 -16.65 -6.15 12.44
CA ASN A 908 -17.62 -7.09 11.87
C ASN A 908 -17.13 -8.55 11.86
N CYS A 909 -15.81 -8.77 11.77
CA CYS A 909 -15.24 -10.09 11.58
C CYS A 909 -14.77 -10.78 12.87
N LYS A 910 -14.67 -10.05 13.99
CA LYS A 910 -14.09 -10.54 15.26
C LYS A 910 -14.74 -11.83 15.76
N THR A 911 -16.07 -11.95 15.64
CA THR A 911 -16.81 -13.16 16.02
C THR A 911 -16.61 -14.32 15.02
N ALA A 912 -16.55 -14.02 13.72
CA ALA A 912 -16.51 -15.02 12.66
C ALA A 912 -15.12 -15.65 12.50
N ILE A 913 -14.07 -14.84 12.28
CA ILE A 913 -12.70 -15.31 12.00
C ILE A 913 -11.73 -15.08 13.16
N GLY A 914 -12.22 -14.60 14.32
CA GLY A 914 -11.41 -14.42 15.54
C GLY A 914 -10.51 -13.18 15.58
N ARG A 915 -10.28 -12.52 14.43
CA ARG A 915 -9.58 -11.24 14.32
C ARG A 915 -10.47 -10.15 13.72
N ALA A 916 -10.02 -8.90 13.82
CA ALA A 916 -10.55 -7.80 13.02
C ALA A 916 -10.40 -8.11 11.52
N CYS A 917 -11.32 -7.60 10.69
CA CYS A 917 -11.07 -7.46 9.25
C CYS A 917 -10.37 -6.13 8.99
N LYS A 918 -9.61 -6.02 7.90
CA LYS A 918 -9.15 -4.72 7.37
C LYS A 918 -10.09 -4.16 6.31
N LEU A 919 -10.15 -2.84 6.19
CA LEU A 919 -11.02 -2.16 5.23
C LEU A 919 -10.37 -2.12 3.83
N ASN A 920 -11.18 -2.11 2.78
CA ASN A 920 -10.68 -1.95 1.41
C ASN A 920 -10.60 -0.45 1.06
N VAL A 921 -9.59 -0.03 0.30
CA VAL A 921 -9.39 1.36 -0.15
C VAL A 921 -9.69 1.48 -1.64
N LEU A 922 -10.32 2.60 -2.02
CA LEU A 922 -10.73 2.88 -3.39
C LEU A 922 -10.28 4.28 -3.82
N LYS A 923 -9.34 4.34 -4.76
CA LYS A 923 -8.87 5.55 -5.45
C LYS A 923 -9.37 5.51 -6.89
N GLU A 924 -9.98 6.60 -7.35
CA GLU A 924 -10.47 6.79 -8.73
C GLU A 924 -11.34 5.63 -9.28
N SER A 925 -12.03 4.93 -8.36
CA SER A 925 -12.74 3.69 -8.63
C SER A 925 -14.26 3.84 -8.40
N GLY A 926 -15.04 2.91 -8.93
CA GLY A 926 -16.48 2.79 -8.65
C GLY A 926 -16.76 2.37 -7.20
N LYS A 927 -18.02 2.06 -6.88
CA LYS A 927 -18.38 1.57 -5.53
C LYS A 927 -18.12 0.07 -5.39
N LEU A 928 -17.56 -0.34 -4.25
CA LEU A 928 -17.52 -1.72 -3.79
C LEU A 928 -18.68 -1.94 -2.79
N LEU A 929 -19.58 -2.89 -3.07
CA LEU A 929 -20.82 -3.09 -2.32
C LEU A 929 -21.00 -4.56 -1.93
N GLY A 930 -21.18 -4.82 -0.63
CA GLY A 930 -21.50 -6.15 -0.11
C GLY A 930 -22.91 -6.62 -0.48
N GLN A 931 -23.07 -7.93 -0.66
CA GLN A 931 -24.29 -8.61 -1.12
C GLN A 931 -24.56 -9.81 -0.22
N SER A 932 -25.82 -10.02 0.20
CA SER A 932 -26.18 -11.16 1.07
C SER A 932 -25.23 -11.32 2.27
N VAL A 933 -24.86 -10.20 2.90
CA VAL A 933 -23.70 -10.10 3.81
C VAL A 933 -23.77 -11.03 5.03
N ARG A 934 -24.97 -11.34 5.52
CA ARG A 934 -25.18 -12.25 6.66
C ARG A 934 -24.88 -13.72 6.28
N PRO A 935 -25.48 -14.30 5.21
CA PRO A 935 -25.00 -15.55 4.62
C PRO A 935 -23.49 -15.58 4.37
N ALA A 936 -22.92 -14.52 3.79
CA ALA A 936 -21.49 -14.46 3.48
C ALA A 936 -20.60 -14.64 4.73
N ILE A 937 -20.78 -13.82 5.76
CA ILE A 937 -19.93 -13.85 6.97
C ILE A 937 -20.15 -15.11 7.83
N VAL A 938 -21.34 -15.71 7.79
CA VAL A 938 -21.65 -16.97 8.49
C VAL A 938 -20.93 -18.16 7.84
N GLU A 939 -20.87 -18.20 6.51
CA GLU A 939 -20.14 -19.28 5.80
C GLU A 939 -18.62 -19.12 5.94
N ILE A 940 -18.11 -17.89 5.76
CA ILE A 940 -16.70 -17.53 5.96
C ILE A 940 -16.21 -17.88 7.38
N GLY A 941 -17.04 -17.68 8.41
CA GLY A 941 -16.71 -17.99 9.80
C GLY A 941 -16.43 -19.47 10.09
N LYS A 942 -16.74 -20.40 9.18
CA LYS A 942 -16.35 -21.82 9.29
C LYS A 942 -14.85 -22.02 9.10
N TYR A 943 -14.20 -21.16 8.32
CA TYR A 943 -12.79 -21.25 7.93
C TYR A 943 -11.90 -20.32 8.75
N LYS A 944 -12.22 -20.22 10.04
CA LYS A 944 -11.59 -19.30 11.00
C LYS A 944 -10.08 -19.55 11.14
N SER A 945 -9.62 -20.79 11.04
CA SER A 945 -8.21 -21.16 11.11
C SER A 945 -7.42 -20.62 9.92
N GLU A 946 -7.96 -20.81 8.72
CA GLU A 946 -7.32 -20.58 7.42
C GLU A 946 -7.36 -19.09 7.05
N ILE A 947 -8.51 -18.45 7.23
CA ILE A 947 -8.73 -17.03 6.94
C ILE A 947 -8.23 -16.15 8.09
N GLY A 948 -8.50 -16.55 9.34
CA GLY A 948 -8.05 -15.81 10.53
C GLY A 948 -6.55 -15.93 10.80
N GLY A 949 -5.90 -17.02 10.35
CA GLY A 949 -4.47 -17.24 10.44
C GLY A 949 -3.62 -16.45 9.43
N TYR A 950 -4.23 -15.95 8.34
CA TYR A 950 -3.54 -14.99 7.46
C TYR A 950 -3.54 -13.59 8.09
N SER A 951 -2.35 -12.98 8.15
CA SER A 951 -2.17 -11.61 8.63
C SER A 951 -2.48 -10.63 7.52
N VAL A 952 -3.66 -9.99 7.59
CA VAL A 952 -4.09 -8.97 6.64
C VAL A 952 -3.58 -7.62 7.10
N ALA A 953 -2.79 -6.96 6.26
CA ALA A 953 -2.33 -5.58 6.45
C ALA A 953 -3.39 -4.59 5.93
N ASP A 954 -3.14 -3.29 6.06
CA ASP A 954 -4.02 -2.27 5.48
C ASP A 954 -3.83 -2.13 3.98
N ALA A 955 -4.88 -1.64 3.31
CA ALA A 955 -4.93 -1.57 1.86
C ALA A 955 -3.88 -0.59 1.32
N THR A 956 -2.85 -1.16 0.71
CA THR A 956 -1.68 -0.46 0.17
C THR A 956 -1.78 -0.39 -1.35
N GLN A 957 -1.46 0.75 -1.97
CA GLN A 957 -1.37 0.83 -3.43
C GLN A 957 -0.05 0.20 -3.88
N PHE A 958 -0.10 -0.64 -4.91
CA PHE A 958 1.10 -1.24 -5.51
C PHE A 958 1.34 -0.66 -6.91
N SER A 959 2.61 -0.64 -7.33
CA SER A 959 3.02 -0.21 -8.67
C SER A 959 3.98 -1.24 -9.31
N SER A 960 3.91 -1.37 -10.63
CA SER A 960 4.69 -2.35 -11.42
C SER A 960 6.21 -2.28 -11.23
N ALA A 961 6.74 -1.13 -10.78
CA ALA A 961 8.16 -0.93 -10.50
C ALA A 961 8.64 -1.49 -9.15
N SER A 962 7.72 -1.91 -8.26
CA SER A 962 8.06 -2.32 -6.89
C SER A 962 8.86 -3.61 -6.78
N GLY A 963 8.71 -4.56 -7.72
CA GLY A 963 9.38 -5.86 -7.69
C GLY A 963 8.89 -6.83 -6.59
N ASN A 964 7.78 -6.48 -5.92
CA ASN A 964 7.21 -7.24 -4.80
C ASN A 964 6.28 -8.40 -5.22
N PHE A 965 6.12 -8.61 -6.53
CA PHE A 965 5.23 -9.60 -7.11
C PHE A 965 5.68 -10.00 -8.51
N GLY A 966 5.21 -11.15 -8.98
CA GLY A 966 5.67 -11.74 -10.23
C GLY A 966 7.12 -12.21 -10.16
N VAL A 967 7.74 -12.42 -11.32
CA VAL A 967 9.05 -13.05 -11.40
C VAL A 967 10.17 -12.05 -11.11
N GLY A 968 11.05 -12.39 -10.17
CA GLY A 968 12.06 -11.45 -9.68
C GLY A 968 13.31 -12.10 -9.10
N LYS A 969 13.99 -11.38 -8.21
CA LYS A 969 15.19 -11.84 -7.49
C LYS A 969 14.84 -12.75 -6.28
N VAL A 970 13.80 -13.57 -6.39
CA VAL A 970 13.48 -14.62 -5.41
C VAL A 970 14.65 -15.62 -5.41
N VAL A 971 15.48 -15.62 -4.36
CA VAL A 971 16.57 -16.60 -4.28
C VAL A 971 15.98 -17.95 -3.89
N SER A 972 16.13 -18.91 -4.78
CA SER A 972 15.64 -20.29 -4.65
C SER A 972 16.39 -21.05 -3.54
N THR A 973 16.08 -20.77 -2.27
CA THR A 973 16.61 -21.47 -1.09
C THR A 973 16.00 -22.85 -0.91
N VAL A 974 16.13 -23.71 -1.93
CA VAL A 974 15.94 -25.15 -1.81
C VAL A 974 16.99 -25.67 -0.83
N ALA A 975 16.57 -25.86 0.42
CA ALA A 975 17.47 -26.13 1.53
C ALA A 975 18.18 -27.48 1.36
N GLN A 976 19.46 -27.46 0.99
CA GLN A 976 20.32 -28.63 1.12
C GLN A 976 20.61 -28.88 2.59
N ALA A 977 20.05 -29.96 3.14
CA ALA A 977 20.35 -30.40 4.49
C ALA A 977 21.82 -30.83 4.61
N GLY A 978 22.63 -30.00 5.28
CA GLY A 978 23.97 -30.39 5.72
C GLY A 978 23.86 -31.54 6.72
N ALA A 979 24.50 -32.68 6.42
CA ALA A 979 24.35 -33.88 7.23
C ALA A 979 25.08 -33.76 8.58
N ASN A 980 24.33 -33.90 9.68
CA ASN A 980 24.84 -34.40 10.96
C ASN A 980 23.68 -34.97 11.79
N GLY A 981 23.72 -36.28 12.07
CA GLY A 981 22.78 -36.93 12.99
C GLY A 981 23.33 -36.94 14.42
N GLY A 982 22.49 -36.73 15.43
CA GLY A 982 22.95 -36.58 16.82
C GLY A 982 21.86 -36.58 17.88
N ASN A 983 21.17 -37.72 18.05
CA ASN A 983 20.37 -38.18 19.20
C ASN A 983 19.50 -37.22 20.06
N VAL A 984 18.26 -37.66 20.31
CA VAL A 984 17.38 -37.14 21.36
C VAL A 984 17.93 -37.44 22.75
N ALA A 985 17.91 -36.44 23.65
CA ALA A 985 18.03 -36.58 25.10
C ALA A 985 17.17 -35.50 25.82
N ASN A 986 16.89 -35.67 27.10
CA ASN A 986 15.90 -34.87 27.85
C ASN A 986 16.44 -34.40 29.22
N SER A 987 15.79 -33.38 29.80
CA SER A 987 15.78 -32.97 31.22
C SER A 987 16.75 -31.85 31.72
N THR A 988 16.12 -30.75 32.16
CA THR A 988 16.38 -29.95 33.39
C THR A 988 17.76 -29.32 33.70
N THR A 989 17.83 -27.99 33.55
CA THR A 989 18.31 -26.96 34.52
C THR A 989 19.48 -27.25 35.50
N THR A 990 20.54 -26.42 35.45
CA THR A 990 20.77 -25.30 36.42
C THR A 990 21.92 -24.33 36.06
N GLN A 991 21.61 -23.03 36.13
CA GLN A 991 22.41 -21.83 36.51
C GLN A 991 23.72 -21.39 35.81
N GLN A 992 23.81 -20.05 35.76
CA GLN A 992 24.91 -19.12 35.46
C GLN A 992 25.90 -19.02 36.67
N PRO A 993 26.87 -18.08 36.83
CA PRO A 993 27.04 -16.68 36.31
C PRO A 993 28.37 -16.50 35.53
N SER A 994 28.88 -15.35 35.06
CA SER A 994 28.50 -13.92 34.85
C SER A 994 29.54 -13.33 33.83
N THR A 995 29.72 -12.04 33.48
CA THR A 995 29.31 -10.71 33.99
C THR A 995 29.09 -9.67 32.86
N SER A 996 28.37 -8.60 33.20
CA SER A 996 28.59 -7.18 32.83
C SER A 996 28.59 -6.70 31.36
N ASN A 997 27.84 -5.64 30.99
CA ASN A 997 26.95 -4.79 31.80
C ASN A 997 25.89 -4.06 30.94
N ASP A 998 24.79 -3.67 31.60
CA ASP A 998 23.95 -2.47 31.42
C ASP A 998 23.15 -2.21 30.11
N ASP A 999 21.82 -2.44 30.19
CA ASP A 999 20.76 -1.39 30.23
C ASP A 999 20.35 -0.62 28.93
N ALA A 1000 19.11 -0.60 28.37
CA ALA A 1000 17.89 -1.45 28.42
C ALA A 1000 16.81 -1.06 27.32
N THR A 1001 15.51 -1.28 27.63
CA THR A 1001 14.20 -0.79 27.08
C THR A 1001 13.72 -1.06 25.65
N GLN A 1002 12.92 -2.11 25.45
CA GLN A 1002 11.47 -2.29 25.70
C GLN A 1002 10.47 -1.27 25.13
N GLY A 1003 9.53 -1.73 24.27
CA GLY A 1003 8.30 -1.02 23.82
C GLY A 1003 8.39 -0.15 22.54
N THR A 1004 8.79 -0.63 21.35
CA THR A 1004 8.17 -1.53 20.31
C THR A 1004 7.57 -0.68 19.18
N THR A 1005 7.48 -1.10 17.92
CA THR A 1005 7.45 -0.13 16.77
C THR A 1005 6.15 -0.05 15.95
N ALA A 1006 5.34 1.05 15.92
CA ALA A 1006 4.21 1.34 14.96
C ALA A 1006 3.42 2.68 15.19
N THR A 1007 2.42 3.19 14.42
CA THR A 1007 2.10 3.44 12.95
C THR A 1007 0.79 4.32 12.91
N GLU A 1008 -0.24 4.46 12.03
CA GLU A 1008 -0.78 4.03 10.68
C GLU A 1008 -1.68 5.19 10.12
N ALA A 1009 -2.49 4.95 9.07
CA ALA A 1009 -3.34 5.91 8.33
C ALA A 1009 -4.55 6.51 9.10
N PRO A 1010 -5.39 7.38 8.48
CA PRO A 1010 -6.81 7.03 8.44
C PRO A 1010 -7.51 7.10 7.07
N VAL A 1011 -8.43 6.16 6.91
CA VAL A 1011 -9.86 6.38 6.58
C VAL A 1011 -10.18 7.31 5.40
N GLY A 1012 -10.51 6.70 4.27
CA GLY A 1012 -11.31 7.30 3.19
C GLY A 1012 -12.81 7.25 3.45
N THR A 1013 -13.60 7.85 2.55
CA THR A 1013 -15.04 8.10 2.76
C THR A 1013 -15.93 6.86 2.64
N VAL A 1014 -16.62 6.48 3.73
CA VAL A 1014 -17.68 5.45 3.71
C VAL A 1014 -19.05 6.12 3.83
N VAL A 1015 -19.94 5.88 2.86
CA VAL A 1015 -21.32 6.39 2.89
C VAL A 1015 -22.24 5.38 3.60
N PRO A 1016 -22.98 5.76 4.66
CA PRO A 1016 -23.88 4.85 5.35
C PRO A 1016 -25.11 4.48 4.52
N TYR A 1017 -25.63 3.27 4.76
CA TYR A 1017 -26.94 2.83 4.27
C TYR A 1017 -28.06 3.65 4.94
N THR A 1018 -28.94 4.25 4.15
CA THR A 1018 -30.16 4.90 4.62
C THR A 1018 -31.36 3.99 4.40
N GLU A 1019 -31.99 3.56 5.49
CA GLU A 1019 -33.34 2.99 5.42
C GLU A 1019 -34.35 4.08 5.06
N ALA A 1020 -35.31 3.75 4.18
CA ALA A 1020 -36.45 4.62 3.94
C ALA A 1020 -37.34 4.60 5.20
N PRO A 1021 -37.73 5.76 5.76
CA PRO A 1021 -38.41 5.80 7.06
C PRO A 1021 -39.85 5.28 6.96
N GLU A 1022 -40.17 4.26 7.76
CA GLU A 1022 -41.56 3.90 8.04
C GLU A 1022 -42.28 5.07 8.73
N SER A 1023 -43.47 5.42 8.24
CA SER A 1023 -44.34 6.40 8.89
C SER A 1023 -45.44 5.67 9.69
N PRO A 1024 -45.52 5.85 11.03
CA PRO A 1024 -46.43 5.08 11.86
C PRO A 1024 -47.86 5.63 11.88
N ALA A 1025 -48.82 4.71 11.77
CA ALA A 1025 -50.20 4.73 12.29
C ALA A 1025 -51.11 5.96 12.06
N ASN A 1026 -52.26 5.73 11.41
CA ASN A 1026 -53.49 5.46 12.19
C ASN A 1026 -54.64 4.84 11.39
N GLU A 1027 -55.60 4.26 12.12
CA GLU A 1027 -56.82 3.62 11.60
C GLU A 1027 -57.94 4.62 11.26
N ALA A 1028 -58.93 4.21 10.44
CA ALA A 1028 -60.36 4.25 10.82
C ALA A 1028 -61.35 3.70 9.75
N SER A 1029 -62.36 2.98 10.24
CA SER A 1029 -63.76 2.88 9.73
C SER A 1029 -64.08 2.54 8.25
N THR A 1030 -64.07 1.23 7.97
CA THR A 1030 -65.21 0.41 7.49
C THR A 1030 -66.47 1.02 6.80
N SER A 1031 -66.98 0.24 5.81
CA SER A 1031 -68.34 0.23 5.22
C SER A 1031 -68.64 1.30 4.13
N SER A 1032 -69.50 1.09 3.11
CA SER A 1032 -70.60 0.12 2.95
C SER A 1032 -70.92 -0.28 1.48
N LYS A 1033 -71.32 -1.56 1.28
CA LYS A 1033 -72.38 -2.11 0.37
C LYS A 1033 -72.25 -2.23 -1.19
N VAL A 1034 -72.18 -3.50 -1.63
CA VAL A 1034 -73.17 -4.27 -2.47
C VAL A 1034 -73.17 -4.27 -4.02
N SER A 1035 -73.49 -5.46 -4.58
CA SER A 1035 -73.89 -5.88 -5.95
C SER A 1035 -72.82 -6.07 -7.03
N ASP A 1036 -72.84 -7.11 -7.90
CA ASP A 1036 -73.58 -8.41 -7.91
C ASP A 1036 -72.98 -9.42 -8.92
N SER A 1037 -73.06 -10.75 -8.66
CA SER A 1037 -72.94 -11.92 -9.60
C SER A 1037 -71.64 -12.10 -10.43
N ASN A 1038 -71.11 -13.28 -10.81
CA ASN A 1038 -71.23 -14.75 -10.54
C ASN A 1038 -69.78 -15.32 -10.74
N ASP A 1039 -69.36 -16.56 -10.41
CA ASP A 1039 -70.06 -17.85 -10.20
C ASP A 1039 -69.25 -18.80 -9.28
N SER A 1040 -69.96 -19.62 -8.48
CA SER A 1040 -69.69 -20.93 -7.84
C SER A 1040 -68.26 -21.54 -7.63
N PRO A 1041 -68.06 -22.47 -6.64
CA PRO A 1041 -68.70 -22.55 -5.30
C PRO A 1041 -67.81 -23.12 -4.12
N THR A 1042 -68.04 -22.65 -2.87
CA THR A 1042 -68.02 -23.40 -1.56
C THR A 1042 -66.74 -24.14 -1.05
N GLN A 1043 -66.39 -24.29 0.25
CA GLN A 1043 -66.81 -23.85 1.62
C GLN A 1043 -65.77 -24.43 2.65
N SER A 1044 -65.67 -24.15 3.97
CA SER A 1044 -66.02 -23.04 4.90
C SER A 1044 -65.40 -23.31 6.31
N GLU A 1045 -65.43 -22.31 7.22
CA GLU A 1045 -65.55 -22.44 8.71
C GLU A 1045 -64.39 -23.04 9.57
N ASP A 1046 -64.12 -22.63 10.82
CA ASP A 1046 -64.70 -21.58 11.70
C ASP A 1046 -63.69 -21.03 12.79
N THR A 1047 -64.19 -20.29 13.81
CA THR A 1047 -63.51 -19.35 14.75
C THR A 1047 -63.69 -19.73 16.25
N LEU A 1048 -63.42 -18.97 17.35
CA LEU A 1048 -63.07 -17.56 17.72
C LEU A 1048 -62.02 -17.61 18.92
N GLN A 1049 -61.92 -16.89 20.07
CA GLN A 1049 -62.62 -15.78 20.78
C GLN A 1049 -61.72 -15.15 21.92
N GLY A 1050 -61.83 -13.84 22.21
CA GLY A 1050 -61.54 -13.18 23.53
C GLY A 1050 -60.09 -12.82 23.92
N GLU A 1051 -59.76 -11.88 24.84
CA GLU A 1051 -60.48 -10.79 25.58
C GLU A 1051 -59.45 -9.71 26.09
N ILE A 1052 -59.64 -8.38 25.88
CA ILE A 1052 -60.12 -7.30 26.81
C ILE A 1052 -59.04 -6.54 27.67
N GLN A 1053 -59.34 -5.26 27.97
CA GLN A 1053 -58.63 -4.21 28.76
C GLN A 1053 -58.69 -4.45 30.31
N GLY A 1054 -58.12 -3.69 31.25
CA GLY A 1054 -57.24 -2.50 31.25
C GLY A 1054 -57.24 -1.74 32.61
N GLU A 1055 -56.32 -0.76 32.75
CA GLU A 1055 -56.25 0.35 33.75
C GLU A 1055 -56.05 0.16 35.30
N ALA A 1056 -55.17 1.05 35.82
CA ALA A 1056 -55.25 1.83 37.08
C ALA A 1056 -54.56 1.40 38.43
N ARG A 1057 -53.84 2.39 39.00
CA ARG A 1057 -53.43 2.64 40.42
C ARG A 1057 -52.45 1.68 41.16
N SER A 1058 -51.26 2.19 41.52
CA SER A 1058 -50.91 2.68 42.90
C SER A 1058 -49.38 2.88 43.14
N THR A 1059 -48.99 3.88 43.94
CA THR A 1059 -47.59 4.26 44.30
C THR A 1059 -47.19 3.80 45.71
N PRO A 1060 -45.89 3.64 46.06
CA PRO A 1060 -45.00 4.74 46.54
C PRO A 1060 -43.60 4.76 45.82
N LYS A 1061 -42.80 5.84 45.68
CA LYS A 1061 -42.26 6.89 46.62
C LYS A 1061 -41.15 6.34 47.56
N CYS A 1062 -39.99 6.99 47.82
CA CYS A 1062 -39.45 8.29 47.36
C CYS A 1062 -37.99 8.59 47.80
N LYS A 1063 -37.38 9.66 47.20
CA LYS A 1063 -36.34 10.60 47.73
C LYS A 1063 -34.86 10.15 47.74
N THR A 1064 -33.84 11.03 47.63
CA THR A 1064 -33.78 12.54 47.55
C THR A 1064 -32.58 12.99 46.67
N ARG A 1065 -32.67 14.03 45.81
CA ARG A 1065 -32.20 15.44 46.00
C ARG A 1065 -30.73 15.63 46.44
N LYS A 1066 -29.94 16.61 45.97
CA LYS A 1066 -30.20 17.78 45.10
C LYS A 1066 -28.87 18.44 44.62
N ARG A 1067 -28.82 18.88 43.34
CA ARG A 1067 -28.13 20.10 42.86
C ARG A 1067 -26.58 20.14 42.97
N ARG A 1068 -25.89 21.04 42.23
CA ARG A 1068 -26.41 22.18 41.45
C ARG A 1068 -26.19 22.07 39.96
#